data_AF-A0A6M8VWP3-F1
#
_entry.id   AF-A0A6M8VWP3-F1
#
_cell.length_a   1.000
_cell.length_b   1.000
_cell.length_c   1.000
_cell.angle_alpha   90.00
_cell.angle_beta   90.00
_cell.angle_gamma   90.00
#
_symmetry.space_group_name_H-M   'P 1'
#
loop_
_entity.id
_entity.type
_entity.pdbx_description
1 polymer ?
#
loop_
_entity_poly.entity_id
_entity_poly.type
_entity_poly.pdbx_seq_one_letter_code
_entity_poly.pdbx_strand_id
1 'polypeptide(L)'
;MMKIRKQLLTALCLATIAGSTNALAGGEQTIQAVQDLMQQHPGVRMWHDGDRSRIVYGQKMTMADSPRVAAETFLSEHGDVFGVGSLDLVENWSGDVSFGKFWAYQYAQEIDGLPVDSSPGRVLVRDNMDGTWSVVYAAGMFADRPEGGFAPMTRTGAEAVAFIKGSKFGRLPVWSTPELVAFQVNSEDGMVAARAWKFVGENPDLVRREKYTFFVDAATGTLLEARNEVHNIDVFGRVEGFGSPGNLPDMPSNPPVAMSVNDVRVAISGGNNAYTDADGNFNISHGGNTNVTITANFDIGEWCNINNQGSGGVLSESGTATPGVEALLTFNQTPSEYETAQVNAFIHTGKIHNFITDRSSWTGMNFRCTTNVNINSSCNAYFDGNSINFYRKAGSCNNTAYTTVVAHEYGHYIVNRLNLSQGAFGEGFGDVCAELLYDTGIVGENFFTNGGAIRNNATTNRTYPCSGAVHYCGQLLGGVWWDIRENMGDTYGSETGLTETQQLFVDWMLITTGGQGDNSAHPGTAIEVLTIDDNDGNINNGTPNYDDICAAFGKHNIDCPPVVPLIFTYPSGLPTMVSPSGGTSFDVLVFPNTGFEAAPGTGVLHVDSGSGFVEIDMIESSDNVYQAVFPAIDCRSEVRFYVSAESTDGATGRDPQEAPADAYEAYAAESRTVLLDDDFENDNGFTVINENVNAGGWKRSIVQGNPNDDYNGGGKAYITGNGLGNPDLDGGPTRLVSPTFDLSGLSDPYLGYARWFSAVDSTDRLTIELSDDGGSTWATVEDLTDQGNQWVFVSHRVADYISLTDNVVARFSAVDGGSDTRVEGGIDAFILDEVDCGGCIADFNGDGDVNTQDVLSFLNAWNAGDGSADINGDGSVNTQDVLAFLNLWNEGC
;
A
#
# COMPACT_ATOMS: atom_id res chain seq x y z
N MET A 1 -8.99 -5.24 52.91
CA MET A 1 -9.11 -4.06 53.79
C MET A 1 -8.12 -3.01 53.33
N MET A 2 -8.68 -1.88 52.92
CA MET A 2 -8.00 -0.61 52.61
C MET A 2 -7.24 -0.03 53.80
N LYS A 3 -6.24 0.82 53.46
CA LYS A 3 -5.93 2.14 54.07
C LYS A 3 -5.03 2.22 55.33
N ILE A 4 -3.86 2.87 55.17
CA ILE A 4 -3.45 4.22 55.71
C ILE A 4 -1.91 4.40 55.53
N ARG A 5 -1.49 5.18 54.52
CA ARG A 5 -0.73 6.48 54.54
C ARG A 5 0.65 6.47 55.24
N LYS A 6 1.73 6.77 54.51
CA LYS A 6 2.30 8.14 54.28
C LYS A 6 2.60 8.89 55.58
N GLN A 7 3.87 8.92 56.00
CA GLN A 7 4.66 10.13 56.33
C GLN A 7 5.94 9.74 57.06
N LEU A 8 7.07 9.70 56.34
CA LEU A 8 8.40 10.01 56.86
C LEU A 8 9.34 10.25 55.66
N LEU A 9 9.06 11.37 54.97
CA LEU A 9 9.83 11.89 53.85
C LEU A 9 10.06 13.38 54.16
N THR A 10 11.05 13.71 54.99
CA THR A 10 11.60 15.09 55.13
C THR A 10 12.90 15.19 55.95
N ALA A 11 13.87 14.28 55.80
CA ALA A 11 15.18 14.48 56.47
C ALA A 11 16.42 13.98 55.73
N LEU A 12 16.31 13.38 54.53
CA LEU A 12 17.49 12.89 53.79
C LEU A 12 17.48 13.43 52.33
N CYS A 13 17.29 14.74 52.18
CA CYS A 13 17.25 15.40 50.86
C CYS A 13 18.50 16.24 50.55
N LEU A 14 19.65 15.93 51.15
CA LEU A 14 20.89 16.68 50.87
C LEU A 14 22.14 15.82 50.60
N ALA A 15 22.01 14.48 50.48
CA ALA A 15 23.14 13.61 50.17
C ALA A 15 22.98 12.77 48.88
N THR A 16 21.85 12.87 48.19
CA THR A 16 21.52 12.05 47.01
C THR A 16 21.65 12.77 45.67
N ILE A 17 22.18 14.00 45.63
CA ILE A 17 22.33 14.78 44.38
C ILE A 17 23.75 14.66 43.78
N ALA A 18 24.71 14.09 44.52
CA ALA A 18 26.08 13.92 44.02
C ALA A 18 26.33 12.60 43.25
N GLY A 19 25.57 11.54 43.51
CA GLY A 19 25.77 10.24 42.87
C GLY A 19 25.00 10.04 41.55
N SER A 20 23.85 10.71 41.40
CA SER A 20 23.01 10.60 40.19
C SER A 20 23.41 11.54 39.05
N THR A 21 24.33 12.48 39.28
CA THR A 21 24.81 13.40 38.25
C THR A 21 25.93 12.81 37.39
N ASN A 22 26.70 11.83 37.89
CA ASN A 22 27.77 11.19 37.12
C ASN A 22 27.28 10.04 36.22
N ALA A 23 26.27 9.25 36.65
CA ALA A 23 25.69 8.19 35.81
C ALA A 23 24.91 8.74 34.61
N LEU A 24 24.22 9.89 34.78
CA LEU A 24 23.61 10.62 33.66
C LEU A 24 24.64 11.28 32.74
N ALA A 25 25.77 11.75 33.28
CA ALA A 25 26.85 12.37 32.50
C ALA A 25 27.63 11.38 31.60
N GLY A 26 27.81 10.12 32.03
CA GLY A 26 28.50 9.09 31.24
C GLY A 26 27.68 8.59 30.03
N GLY A 27 26.35 8.50 30.18
CA GLY A 27 25.43 8.17 29.09
C GLY A 27 25.31 9.30 28.06
N GLU A 28 25.23 10.57 28.50
CA GLU A 28 25.23 11.74 27.61
C GLU A 28 26.56 11.90 26.85
N GLN A 29 27.70 11.62 27.49
CA GLN A 29 29.02 11.68 26.84
C GLN A 29 29.19 10.62 25.73
N THR A 30 28.67 9.41 25.92
CA THR A 30 28.77 8.33 24.92
C THR A 30 27.91 8.62 23.69
N ILE A 31 26.69 9.13 23.90
CA ILE A 31 25.80 9.56 22.80
C ILE A 31 26.46 10.69 22.00
N GLN A 32 27.05 11.68 22.68
CA GLN A 32 27.75 12.78 22.02
C GLN A 32 28.97 12.28 21.23
N ALA A 33 29.80 11.40 21.80
CA ALA A 33 30.97 10.84 21.12
C ALA A 33 30.59 10.07 19.83
N VAL A 34 29.49 9.31 19.87
CA VAL A 34 28.96 8.61 18.68
C VAL A 34 28.47 9.60 17.63
N GLN A 35 27.74 10.64 18.04
CA GLN A 35 27.28 11.70 17.12
C GLN A 35 28.45 12.44 16.48
N ASP A 36 29.47 12.81 17.26
CA ASP A 36 30.66 13.49 16.79
C ASP A 36 31.42 12.62 15.78
N LEU A 37 31.57 11.32 16.05
CA LEU A 37 32.20 10.38 15.13
C LEU A 37 31.44 10.29 13.80
N MET A 38 30.11 10.14 13.85
CA MET A 38 29.27 10.06 12.64
C MET A 38 29.26 11.38 11.86
N GLN A 39 29.38 12.52 12.54
CA GLN A 39 29.51 13.82 11.89
C GLN A 39 30.86 13.99 11.19
N GLN A 40 31.96 13.57 11.83
CA GLN A 40 33.30 13.63 11.25
C GLN A 40 33.50 12.62 10.12
N HIS A 41 32.80 11.49 10.18
CA HIS A 41 32.85 10.41 9.19
C HIS A 41 31.44 9.98 8.75
N PRO A 42 30.79 10.75 7.85
CA PRO A 42 29.45 10.43 7.35
C PRO A 42 29.37 9.03 6.75
N GLY A 43 28.37 8.26 7.16
CA GLY A 43 28.14 6.87 6.72
C GLY A 43 28.77 5.80 7.63
N VAL A 44 29.51 6.19 8.67
CA VAL A 44 29.85 5.28 9.78
C VAL A 44 28.56 4.84 10.48
N ARG A 45 28.51 3.57 10.85
CA ARG A 45 27.42 2.90 11.55
C ARG A 45 27.94 2.29 12.84
N MET A 46 27.05 2.22 13.83
CA MET A 46 27.30 1.60 15.12
C MET A 46 26.40 0.39 15.30
N TRP A 47 26.93 -0.68 15.88
CA TRP A 47 26.11 -1.77 16.41
C TRP A 47 26.18 -1.75 17.94
N HIS A 48 25.01 -1.85 18.57
CA HIS A 48 24.83 -1.73 20.01
C HIS A 48 24.31 -3.06 20.59
N ASP A 49 24.72 -3.35 21.82
CA ASP A 49 24.28 -4.47 22.64
C ASP A 49 23.71 -3.90 23.96
N GLY A 50 22.39 -3.71 23.99
CA GLY A 50 21.73 -2.86 24.98
C GLY A 50 22.20 -1.41 24.86
N ASP A 51 22.55 -0.79 25.99
CA ASP A 51 23.00 0.61 26.05
C ASP A 51 24.48 0.81 25.66
N ARG A 52 25.18 -0.24 25.21
CA ARG A 52 26.62 -0.18 24.90
C ARG A 52 26.89 -0.30 23.41
N SER A 53 27.68 0.63 22.90
CA SER A 53 28.32 0.53 21.58
C SER A 53 29.35 -0.60 21.57
N ARG A 54 29.23 -1.52 20.62
CA ARG A 54 30.12 -2.68 20.52
C ARG A 54 30.99 -2.66 19.27
N ILE A 55 30.46 -2.14 18.17
CA ILE A 55 31.13 -2.19 16.87
C ILE A 55 30.91 -0.88 16.13
N VAL A 56 31.99 -0.34 15.60
CA VAL A 56 32.06 0.81 14.67
C VAL A 56 32.43 0.27 13.30
N TYR A 57 31.65 0.56 12.26
CA TYR A 57 31.85 0.02 10.91
C TYR A 57 31.21 0.87 9.80
N GLY A 58 31.38 0.48 8.54
CA GLY A 58 30.61 1.02 7.40
C GLY A 58 31.36 2.00 6.51
N GLN A 59 32.28 2.80 7.06
CA GLN A 59 33.10 3.74 6.29
C GLN A 59 34.55 3.81 6.79
N LYS A 60 35.42 4.40 5.97
CA LYS A 60 36.81 4.69 6.37
C LYS A 60 36.83 5.78 7.44
N MET A 61 37.60 5.56 8.48
CA MET A 61 37.84 6.44 9.62
C MET A 61 39.34 6.63 9.79
N THR A 62 39.74 7.73 10.45
CA THR A 62 41.11 8.03 10.88
C THR A 62 42.22 7.52 9.95
N MET A 63 42.64 8.35 8.99
CA MET A 63 43.64 8.00 7.99
C MET A 63 45.05 8.40 8.42
N ALA A 64 46.05 7.54 8.21
CA ALA A 64 47.46 7.83 8.51
C ALA A 64 48.45 7.09 7.60
N ASP A 65 49.73 7.48 7.64
CA ASP A 65 50.81 6.89 6.83
C ASP A 65 51.25 5.49 7.29
N SER A 66 50.70 4.98 8.38
CA SER A 66 50.92 3.61 8.84
C SER A 66 49.70 3.05 9.55
N PRO A 67 49.49 1.72 9.52
CA PRO A 67 48.34 1.10 10.17
C PRO A 67 48.34 1.33 11.69
N ARG A 68 49.53 1.39 12.31
CA ARG A 68 49.70 1.65 13.75
C ARG A 68 49.15 3.01 14.13
N VAL A 69 49.58 4.04 13.42
CA VAL A 69 49.17 5.43 13.72
C VAL A 69 47.67 5.58 13.51
N ALA A 70 47.11 5.03 12.42
CA ALA A 70 45.66 5.07 12.18
C ALA A 70 44.87 4.44 13.34
N ALA A 71 45.29 3.25 13.82
CA ALA A 71 44.62 2.57 14.92
C ALA A 71 44.76 3.30 16.27
N GLU A 72 45.96 3.78 16.60
CA GLU A 72 46.21 4.52 17.85
C GLU A 72 45.49 5.87 17.87
N THR A 73 45.48 6.59 16.75
CA THR A 73 44.74 7.84 16.61
C THR A 73 43.24 7.60 16.81
N PHE A 74 42.67 6.56 16.18
CA PHE A 74 41.26 6.22 16.36
C PHE A 74 40.93 5.92 17.84
N LEU A 75 41.73 5.09 18.50
CA LEU A 75 41.52 4.76 19.91
C LEU A 75 41.66 5.99 20.82
N SER A 76 42.55 6.93 20.47
CA SER A 76 42.75 8.15 21.26
C SER A 76 41.69 9.23 21.05
N GLU A 77 41.19 9.40 19.82
CA GLU A 77 40.23 10.45 19.47
C GLU A 77 38.78 9.99 19.57
N HIS A 78 38.53 8.69 19.42
CA HIS A 78 37.19 8.12 19.32
C HIS A 78 36.98 6.92 20.24
N GLY A 79 37.91 6.59 21.14
CA GLY A 79 37.76 5.47 22.08
C GLY A 79 36.57 5.60 23.02
N ASP A 80 36.15 6.83 23.33
CA ASP A 80 35.03 7.13 24.21
C ASP A 80 33.68 6.61 23.68
N VAL A 81 33.56 6.30 22.38
CA VAL A 81 32.34 5.74 21.79
C VAL A 81 31.93 4.40 22.41
N PHE A 82 32.87 3.67 23.02
CA PHE A 82 32.60 2.41 23.72
C PHE A 82 31.99 2.60 25.11
N GLY A 83 31.96 3.84 25.62
CA GLY A 83 31.17 4.22 26.79
C GLY A 83 31.65 3.68 28.15
N VAL A 84 32.92 3.27 28.27
CA VAL A 84 33.48 2.69 29.51
C VAL A 84 34.52 3.57 30.22
N GLY A 85 34.62 4.84 29.82
CA GLY A 85 35.70 5.73 30.26
C GLY A 85 37.05 5.28 29.70
N SER A 86 38.09 5.22 30.55
CA SER A 86 39.43 4.82 30.10
C SER A 86 39.44 3.37 29.63
N LEU A 87 39.81 3.15 28.36
CA LEU A 87 39.87 1.82 27.78
C LEU A 87 41.02 0.95 28.32
N ASP A 88 42.12 1.56 28.78
CA ASP A 88 43.31 0.89 29.34
C ASP A 88 43.64 -0.45 28.62
N LEU A 89 44.02 -0.34 27.35
CA LEU A 89 44.20 -1.49 26.46
C LEU A 89 45.65 -1.98 26.43
N VAL A 90 45.81 -3.30 26.55
CA VAL A 90 47.07 -4.00 26.30
C VAL A 90 46.96 -4.74 24.97
N GLU A 91 47.90 -4.50 24.07
CA GLU A 91 47.96 -5.23 22.81
C GLU A 91 48.41 -6.67 23.05
N ASN A 92 47.56 -7.61 22.65
CA ASN A 92 47.85 -9.04 22.70
C ASN A 92 48.54 -9.51 21.42
N TRP A 93 48.13 -8.96 20.27
CA TRP A 93 48.63 -9.36 18.96
C TRP A 93 48.31 -8.30 17.91
N SER A 94 49.18 -8.17 16.93
CA SER A 94 48.86 -7.49 15.68
C SER A 94 49.52 -8.15 14.48
N GLY A 95 48.90 -8.00 13.32
CA GLY A 95 49.43 -8.61 12.11
C GLY A 95 48.54 -8.47 10.88
N ASP A 96 49.09 -8.98 9.80
CA ASP A 96 48.45 -9.03 8.49
C ASP A 96 47.19 -9.89 8.49
N VAL A 97 46.17 -9.42 7.77
CA VAL A 97 44.93 -10.14 7.50
C VAL A 97 44.59 -9.98 6.02
N SER A 98 44.19 -11.08 5.38
CA SER A 98 43.79 -11.09 3.96
C SER A 98 44.92 -10.63 3.02
N PHE A 99 46.11 -11.18 3.21
CA PHE A 99 47.25 -11.04 2.29
C PHE A 99 47.67 -9.58 2.03
N GLY A 100 47.85 -8.77 3.06
CA GLY A 100 48.26 -7.37 2.95
C GLY A 100 47.09 -6.38 2.91
N LYS A 101 45.86 -6.85 2.68
CA LYS A 101 44.70 -5.95 2.51
C LYS A 101 44.33 -5.21 3.79
N PHE A 102 44.49 -5.86 4.94
CA PHE A 102 44.21 -5.29 6.24
C PHE A 102 45.33 -5.59 7.24
N TRP A 103 45.48 -4.71 8.21
CA TRP A 103 46.26 -4.94 9.42
C TRP A 103 45.33 -4.91 10.62
N ALA A 104 45.35 -5.97 11.43
CA ALA A 104 44.52 -6.09 12.61
C ALA A 104 45.33 -5.87 13.88
N TYR A 105 44.73 -5.16 14.83
CA TYR A 105 45.22 -5.00 16.20
C TYR A 105 44.23 -5.63 17.16
N GLN A 106 44.73 -6.49 18.04
CA GLN A 106 43.96 -7.17 19.07
C GLN A 106 44.41 -6.73 20.44
N TYR A 107 43.45 -6.28 21.24
CA TYR A 107 43.66 -5.79 22.59
C TYR A 107 42.88 -6.63 23.60
N ALA A 108 43.34 -6.59 24.85
CA ALA A 108 42.54 -6.87 26.04
C ALA A 108 42.53 -5.64 26.94
N GLN A 109 41.46 -5.43 27.69
CA GLN A 109 41.39 -4.36 28.68
C GLN A 109 42.05 -4.80 29.99
N GLU A 110 42.73 -3.86 30.63
CA GLU A 110 43.14 -3.95 32.04
C GLU A 110 42.42 -2.88 32.87
N ILE A 111 42.10 -3.19 34.12
CA ILE A 111 41.62 -2.20 35.09
C ILE A 111 42.47 -2.32 36.34
N ASP A 112 43.16 -1.25 36.73
CA ASP A 112 44.10 -1.23 37.85
C ASP A 112 45.17 -2.34 37.77
N GLY A 113 45.64 -2.65 36.55
CA GLY A 113 46.64 -3.69 36.27
C GLY A 113 46.12 -5.12 36.38
N LEU A 114 44.80 -5.32 36.45
CA LEU A 114 44.17 -6.63 36.38
C LEU A 114 43.59 -6.85 34.98
N PRO A 115 43.88 -7.98 34.32
CA PRO A 115 43.26 -8.32 33.05
C PRO A 115 41.75 -8.52 33.25
N VAL A 116 40.95 -7.92 32.37
CA VAL A 116 39.50 -8.10 32.36
C VAL A 116 39.18 -9.38 31.58
N ASP A 117 38.50 -10.35 32.22
CA ASP A 117 38.09 -11.60 31.55
C ASP A 117 37.14 -11.30 30.39
N SER A 118 37.38 -11.97 29.26
CA SER A 118 36.54 -11.90 28.07
C SER A 118 36.29 -10.47 27.57
N SER A 119 37.36 -9.66 27.51
CA SER A 119 37.34 -8.26 27.06
C SER A 119 38.05 -7.95 25.72
N PRO A 120 37.73 -8.67 24.62
CA PRO A 120 38.41 -8.42 23.35
C PRO A 120 38.18 -6.99 22.84
N GLY A 121 39.26 -6.30 22.53
CA GLY A 121 39.30 -5.09 21.70
C GLY A 121 39.89 -5.40 20.33
N ARG A 122 39.33 -4.84 19.26
CA ARG A 122 39.77 -5.07 17.88
C ARG A 122 39.77 -3.75 17.11
N VAL A 123 40.84 -3.48 16.37
CA VAL A 123 40.89 -2.40 15.39
C VAL A 123 41.45 -2.96 14.09
N LEU A 124 40.70 -2.84 13.00
CA LEU A 124 41.08 -3.30 11.67
C LEU A 124 41.33 -2.09 10.77
N VAL A 125 42.53 -2.05 10.19
CA VAL A 125 42.99 -0.96 9.35
C VAL A 125 43.21 -1.46 7.93
N ARG A 126 42.67 -0.77 6.94
CA ARG A 126 42.73 -1.13 5.52
C ARG A 126 43.84 -0.36 4.82
N ASP A 127 44.59 -1.03 3.96
CA ASP A 127 45.50 -0.38 3.00
C ASP A 127 44.68 0.39 1.95
N ASN A 128 44.93 1.68 1.79
CA ASN A 128 44.27 2.50 0.78
C ASN A 128 44.88 2.37 -0.62
N MET A 129 46.01 1.65 -0.75
CA MET A 129 46.80 1.48 -1.98
C MET A 129 47.44 2.77 -2.50
N ASP A 130 47.51 3.81 -1.66
CA ASP A 130 48.11 5.11 -1.95
C ASP A 130 49.24 5.48 -0.97
N GLY A 131 49.67 4.51 -0.15
CA GLY A 131 50.65 4.72 0.92
C GLY A 131 50.03 5.12 2.27
N THR A 132 48.72 5.27 2.34
CA THR A 132 47.98 5.55 3.59
C THR A 132 47.12 4.36 4.02
N TRP A 133 46.68 4.41 5.27
CA TRP A 133 45.91 3.38 5.95
C TRP A 133 44.73 4.02 6.68
N SER A 134 43.56 3.41 6.66
CA SER A 134 42.36 3.91 7.35
C SER A 134 41.72 2.83 8.22
N VAL A 135 41.26 3.19 9.41
CA VAL A 135 40.43 2.30 10.23
C VAL A 135 39.11 2.09 9.51
N VAL A 136 38.67 0.83 9.41
CA VAL A 136 37.38 0.48 8.76
C VAL A 136 36.46 -0.30 9.69
N TYR A 137 37.01 -0.79 10.79
CA TYR A 137 36.28 -1.53 11.80
C TYR A 137 36.99 -1.37 13.15
N ALA A 138 36.22 -1.07 14.19
CA ALA A 138 36.68 -1.13 15.57
C ALA A 138 35.60 -1.77 16.45
N ALA A 139 35.98 -2.67 17.34
CA ALA A 139 35.04 -3.35 18.21
C ALA A 139 35.62 -3.59 19.61
N GLY A 140 34.74 -3.62 20.61
CA GLY A 140 35.14 -3.69 22.00
C GLY A 140 34.10 -4.36 22.90
N MET A 141 34.56 -5.31 23.72
CA MET A 141 33.79 -5.86 24.84
C MET A 141 34.39 -5.42 26.18
N PHE A 142 34.29 -4.12 26.47
CA PHE A 142 34.94 -3.53 27.64
C PHE A 142 33.99 -3.43 28.84
N ALA A 143 34.58 -3.36 30.02
CA ALA A 143 33.93 -3.28 31.31
C ALA A 143 34.16 -1.92 31.96
N ASP A 144 33.18 -1.44 32.71
CA ASP A 144 33.29 -0.21 33.48
C ASP A 144 34.18 -0.41 34.70
N ARG A 145 35.02 0.59 34.95
CA ARG A 145 35.75 0.71 36.21
C ARG A 145 34.76 1.02 37.34
N PRO A 146 34.75 0.27 38.46
CA PRO A 146 33.87 0.56 39.58
C PRO A 146 34.06 1.97 40.15
N GLU A 147 32.96 2.66 40.45
CA GLU A 147 32.99 3.95 41.12
C GLU A 147 33.67 3.82 42.50
N GLY A 148 34.76 4.55 42.71
CA GLY A 148 35.58 4.44 43.93
C GLY A 148 36.63 3.31 43.93
N GLY A 149 36.75 2.54 42.84
CA GLY A 149 37.73 1.46 42.67
C GLY A 149 37.28 0.11 43.24
N PHE A 150 38.10 -0.94 43.04
CA PHE A 150 37.74 -2.29 43.49
C PHE A 150 37.59 -2.39 45.01
N ALA A 151 36.49 -2.98 45.48
CA ALA A 151 36.24 -3.26 46.89
C ALA A 151 37.40 -4.06 47.53
N PRO A 152 37.77 -3.81 48.81
CA PRO A 152 38.90 -4.49 49.47
C PRO A 152 38.78 -6.02 49.45
N MET A 153 39.90 -6.73 49.20
CA MET A 153 39.90 -8.19 49.24
C MET A 153 39.77 -8.68 50.68
N THR A 154 38.76 -9.50 50.93
CA THR A 154 38.59 -10.18 52.24
C THR A 154 38.86 -11.68 52.15
N ARG A 155 39.04 -12.22 50.93
CA ARG A 155 39.29 -13.63 50.65
C ARG A 155 40.58 -13.83 49.87
N THR A 156 41.40 -14.76 50.32
CA THR A 156 42.56 -15.26 49.58
C THR A 156 42.13 -16.25 48.50
N GLY A 157 42.96 -16.43 47.46
CA GLY A 157 42.69 -17.43 46.42
C GLY A 157 42.57 -18.86 46.97
N ALA A 158 43.36 -19.21 48.01
CA ALA A 158 43.26 -20.52 48.67
C ALA A 158 41.90 -20.74 49.35
N GLU A 159 41.34 -19.70 49.97
CA GLU A 159 40.00 -19.75 50.57
C GLU A 159 38.91 -19.85 49.49
N ALA A 160 39.07 -19.16 48.35
CA ALA A 160 38.16 -19.27 47.22
C ALA A 160 38.12 -20.69 46.63
N VAL A 161 39.30 -21.32 46.43
CA VAL A 161 39.39 -22.71 45.97
C VAL A 161 38.79 -23.67 47.01
N ALA A 162 39.05 -23.46 48.30
CA ALA A 162 38.47 -24.29 49.36
C ALA A 162 36.94 -24.19 49.43
N PHE A 163 36.39 -22.99 49.22
CA PHE A 163 34.94 -22.76 49.14
C PHE A 163 34.31 -23.57 48.01
N ILE A 164 34.88 -23.54 46.80
CA ILE A 164 34.36 -24.33 45.66
C ILE A 164 34.55 -25.83 45.89
N LYS A 165 35.64 -26.27 46.52
CA LYS A 165 35.82 -27.67 46.91
C LYS A 165 34.79 -28.15 47.95
N GLY A 166 34.23 -27.25 48.74
CA GLY A 166 33.12 -27.53 49.66
C GLY A 166 31.74 -27.62 48.99
N SER A 167 31.65 -27.31 47.69
CA SER A 167 30.41 -27.35 46.91
C SER A 167 30.25 -28.67 46.13
N LYS A 168 29.23 -28.76 45.27
CA LYS A 168 29.04 -29.89 44.34
C LYS A 168 30.24 -30.17 43.42
N PHE A 169 31.12 -29.18 43.22
CA PHE A 169 32.31 -29.30 42.38
C PHE A 169 33.51 -29.93 43.08
N GLY A 170 33.45 -30.20 44.39
CA GLY A 170 34.54 -30.81 45.16
C GLY A 170 34.99 -32.20 44.70
N ARG A 171 34.20 -32.85 43.85
CA ARG A 171 34.53 -34.13 43.21
C ARG A 171 35.61 -34.04 42.14
N LEU A 172 35.93 -32.84 41.63
CA LEU A 172 36.95 -32.65 40.60
C LEU A 172 38.35 -32.92 41.22
N PRO A 173 39.17 -33.81 40.62
CA PRO A 173 40.44 -34.23 41.21
C PRO A 173 41.59 -33.24 41.01
N VAL A 174 41.56 -32.39 39.99
CA VAL A 174 42.67 -31.49 39.62
C VAL A 174 42.21 -30.04 39.70
N TRP A 175 43.06 -29.16 40.24
CA TRP A 175 42.77 -27.75 40.46
C TRP A 175 43.99 -26.88 40.12
N SER A 176 43.79 -25.79 39.37
CA SER A 176 44.84 -24.81 39.08
C SER A 176 45.08 -23.87 40.25
N THR A 177 46.20 -23.15 40.20
CA THR A 177 46.44 -22.00 41.09
C THR A 177 45.47 -20.87 40.73
N PRO A 178 44.86 -20.19 41.71
CA PRO A 178 43.99 -19.05 41.46
C PRO A 178 44.78 -17.78 41.11
N GLU A 179 44.30 -17.06 40.09
CA GLU A 179 44.82 -15.77 39.63
C GLU A 179 43.79 -14.65 39.84
N LEU A 180 44.25 -13.42 40.02
CA LEU A 180 43.35 -12.26 40.13
C LEU A 180 43.02 -11.74 38.74
N VAL A 181 41.73 -11.54 38.48
CA VAL A 181 41.21 -10.92 37.27
C VAL A 181 40.15 -9.88 37.63
N ALA A 182 39.89 -8.97 36.71
CA ALA A 182 38.65 -8.21 36.70
C ALA A 182 37.61 -9.03 35.93
N PHE A 183 36.45 -9.30 36.53
CA PHE A 183 35.39 -10.11 35.95
C PHE A 183 34.13 -9.27 35.79
N GLN A 184 33.48 -9.36 34.63
CA GLN A 184 32.29 -8.56 34.32
C GLN A 184 31.07 -9.10 35.08
N VAL A 185 30.47 -8.30 35.95
CA VAL A 185 29.28 -8.68 36.74
C VAL A 185 28.12 -7.76 36.37
N ASN A 186 26.94 -8.35 36.20
CA ASN A 186 25.73 -7.59 35.91
C ASN A 186 25.20 -6.94 37.19
N SER A 187 24.95 -5.64 37.16
CA SER A 187 24.44 -4.83 38.28
C SER A 187 23.23 -4.00 37.85
N GLU A 188 22.55 -3.36 38.81
CA GLU A 188 21.41 -2.47 38.52
C GLU A 188 21.79 -1.27 37.62
N ASP A 189 23.08 -0.91 37.61
CA ASP A 189 23.65 0.19 36.81
C ASP A 189 24.40 -0.31 35.54
N GLY A 190 24.28 -1.61 35.19
CA GLY A 190 24.97 -2.21 34.04
C GLY A 190 26.09 -3.19 34.40
N MET A 191 26.98 -3.51 33.45
CA MET A 191 28.05 -4.50 33.62
C MET A 191 29.33 -3.86 34.17
N VAL A 192 29.55 -4.01 35.47
CA VAL A 192 30.69 -3.43 36.19
C VAL A 192 31.74 -4.50 36.48
N ALA A 193 33.03 -4.12 36.45
CA ALA A 193 34.10 -5.05 36.78
C ALA A 193 34.15 -5.35 38.30
N ALA A 194 34.13 -6.62 38.69
CA ALA A 194 34.45 -7.06 40.05
C ALA A 194 35.82 -7.73 40.09
N ARG A 195 36.58 -7.53 41.17
CA ARG A 195 37.84 -8.25 41.36
C ARG A 195 37.55 -9.68 41.80
N ALA A 196 37.97 -10.66 41.01
CA ALA A 196 37.67 -12.07 41.22
C ALA A 196 38.92 -12.96 41.17
N TRP A 197 38.86 -14.07 41.91
CA TRP A 197 39.79 -15.20 41.77
C TRP A 197 39.30 -16.12 40.66
N LYS A 198 40.11 -16.24 39.60
CA LYS A 198 39.91 -17.16 38.47
C LYS A 198 40.74 -18.43 38.68
N PHE A 199 40.13 -19.60 38.58
CA PHE A 199 40.83 -20.88 38.63
C PHE A 199 40.04 -21.99 37.95
N VAL A 200 40.74 -23.06 37.56
CA VAL A 200 40.16 -24.21 36.87
C VAL A 200 40.07 -25.39 37.83
N GLY A 201 38.93 -26.08 37.82
CA GLY A 201 38.78 -27.43 38.36
C GLY A 201 38.49 -28.40 37.22
N GLU A 202 39.16 -29.55 37.19
CA GLU A 202 38.96 -30.53 36.12
C GLU A 202 39.03 -31.99 36.57
N ASN A 203 38.29 -32.83 35.86
CA ASN A 203 38.49 -34.25 35.77
C ASN A 203 39.11 -34.58 34.40
N PRO A 204 40.39 -35.00 34.33
CA PRO A 204 41.06 -35.29 33.07
C PRO A 204 40.70 -36.64 32.44
N ASP A 205 39.89 -37.46 33.11
CA ASP A 205 39.40 -38.74 32.55
C ASP A 205 38.59 -38.50 31.26
N LEU A 206 38.97 -39.15 30.16
CA LEU A 206 38.35 -38.94 28.84
C LEU A 206 36.90 -39.44 28.75
N VAL A 207 36.49 -40.38 29.60
CA VAL A 207 35.12 -40.94 29.63
C VAL A 207 34.21 -40.09 30.54
N ARG A 208 34.78 -39.42 31.54
CA ARG A 208 34.07 -38.56 32.50
C ARG A 208 34.63 -37.13 32.49
N ARG A 209 34.97 -36.64 31.30
CA ARG A 209 35.70 -35.39 31.12
C ARG A 209 34.85 -34.23 31.61
N GLU A 210 35.40 -33.49 32.55
CA GLU A 210 34.80 -32.26 33.06
C GLU A 210 35.88 -31.23 33.29
N LYS A 211 35.59 -29.98 32.95
CA LYS A 211 36.49 -28.87 33.15
C LYS A 211 35.63 -27.64 33.35
N TYR A 212 35.85 -26.95 34.45
CA TYR A 212 35.14 -25.73 34.77
C TYR A 212 36.14 -24.63 35.10
N THR A 213 35.91 -23.43 34.57
CA THR A 213 36.58 -22.20 35.04
C THR A 213 35.66 -21.52 36.05
N PHE A 214 36.18 -21.27 37.24
CA PHE A 214 35.46 -20.64 38.34
C PHE A 214 35.93 -19.20 38.54
N PHE A 215 34.98 -18.32 38.81
CA PHE A 215 35.22 -16.93 39.18
C PHE A 215 34.59 -16.67 40.54
N VAL A 216 35.41 -16.40 41.55
CA VAL A 216 34.94 -16.15 42.92
C VAL A 216 35.30 -14.72 43.31
N ASP A 217 34.30 -13.94 43.73
CA ASP A 217 34.49 -12.55 44.14
C ASP A 217 35.50 -12.44 45.29
N ALA A 218 36.55 -11.64 45.11
CA ALA A 218 37.66 -11.53 46.07
C ALA A 218 37.29 -10.72 47.34
N ALA A 219 36.22 -9.92 47.28
CA ALA A 219 35.73 -9.10 48.38
C ALA A 219 34.71 -9.83 49.26
N THR A 220 33.90 -10.74 48.69
CA THR A 220 32.81 -11.43 49.41
C THR A 220 33.05 -12.92 49.57
N GLY A 221 33.76 -13.55 48.63
CA GLY A 221 33.90 -15.01 48.52
C GLY A 221 32.73 -15.70 47.82
N THR A 222 31.83 -14.94 47.20
CA THR A 222 30.68 -15.47 46.47
C THR A 222 31.14 -16.02 45.11
N LEU A 223 30.59 -17.16 44.69
CA LEU A 223 30.78 -17.68 43.33
C LEU A 223 30.03 -16.76 42.34
N LEU A 224 30.76 -16.09 41.48
CA LEU A 224 30.21 -15.23 40.41
C LEU A 224 29.80 -16.07 39.20
N GLU A 225 30.68 -16.98 38.75
CA GLU A 225 30.40 -17.87 37.62
C GLU A 225 31.16 -19.20 37.76
N ALA A 226 30.52 -20.30 37.36
CA ALA A 226 31.17 -21.58 37.09
C ALA A 226 30.94 -21.94 35.61
N ARG A 227 31.90 -21.57 34.75
CA ARG A 227 31.84 -21.75 33.31
C ARG A 227 32.25 -23.17 32.93
N ASN A 228 31.41 -23.90 32.19
CA ASN A 228 31.75 -25.24 31.68
C ASN A 228 32.62 -25.12 30.42
N GLU A 229 33.78 -25.77 30.42
CA GLU A 229 34.78 -25.75 29.36
C GLU A 229 34.79 -27.04 28.52
N VAL A 230 33.90 -28.01 28.83
CA VAL A 230 33.76 -29.26 28.07
C VAL A 230 32.54 -29.19 27.18
N HIS A 231 32.78 -29.30 25.87
CA HIS A 231 31.75 -29.44 24.84
C HIS A 231 31.59 -30.94 24.50
N ASN A 232 30.35 -31.44 24.51
CA ASN A 232 30.06 -32.84 24.17
C ASN A 232 30.10 -33.04 22.64
N ILE A 233 30.28 -34.30 22.22
CA ILE A 233 30.30 -34.68 20.80
C ILE A 233 28.90 -35.13 20.38
N ASP A 234 28.27 -34.37 19.50
CA ASP A 234 26.90 -34.62 19.07
C ASP A 234 26.80 -35.75 18.03
N VAL A 235 25.58 -36.23 17.82
CA VAL A 235 25.25 -37.17 16.74
C VAL A 235 24.76 -36.36 15.56
N PHE A 236 25.55 -36.30 14.50
CA PHE A 236 25.23 -35.56 13.28
C PHE A 236 25.30 -36.46 12.04
N GLY A 237 24.69 -36.02 10.96
CA GLY A 237 24.65 -36.78 9.72
C GLY A 237 23.76 -36.15 8.68
N ARG A 238 23.49 -36.92 7.61
CA ARG A 238 22.63 -36.55 6.51
C ARG A 238 21.56 -37.60 6.25
N VAL A 239 20.41 -37.16 5.77
CA VAL A 239 19.34 -38.01 5.25
C VAL A 239 19.13 -37.73 3.78
N GLU A 240 19.07 -38.79 2.99
CA GLU A 240 18.77 -38.72 1.57
C GLU A 240 17.72 -39.79 1.18
N GLY A 241 17.09 -39.61 0.03
CA GLY A 241 16.15 -40.57 -0.53
C GLY A 241 16.21 -40.57 -2.04
N PHE A 242 16.02 -41.72 -2.67
CA PHE A 242 15.94 -41.78 -4.12
C PHE A 242 14.58 -41.25 -4.60
N GLY A 243 14.57 -40.06 -5.19
CA GLY A 243 13.41 -39.35 -5.72
C GLY A 243 13.60 -38.97 -7.19
N SER A 244 12.56 -38.46 -7.85
CA SER A 244 12.64 -38.03 -9.26
C SER A 244 13.41 -36.71 -9.36
N PRO A 245 14.51 -36.62 -10.14
CA PRO A 245 15.24 -35.37 -10.30
C PRO A 245 14.52 -34.39 -11.23
N GLY A 246 14.86 -33.10 -11.08
CA GLY A 246 14.35 -32.02 -11.93
C GLY A 246 12.84 -31.80 -11.72
N ASN A 247 12.14 -31.51 -12.82
CA ASN A 247 10.69 -31.24 -12.84
C ASN A 247 9.87 -32.41 -13.42
N LEU A 248 10.52 -33.55 -13.70
CA LEU A 248 9.91 -34.70 -14.36
C LEU A 248 9.55 -35.80 -13.36
N PRO A 249 8.49 -36.60 -13.62
CA PRO A 249 8.13 -37.71 -12.75
C PRO A 249 9.11 -38.89 -12.87
N ASP A 250 8.94 -39.89 -12.02
CA ASP A 250 9.60 -41.19 -12.16
C ASP A 250 9.13 -41.89 -13.46
N MET A 251 10.05 -41.98 -14.41
CA MET A 251 9.84 -42.63 -15.69
C MET A 251 11.16 -43.21 -16.22
N PRO A 252 11.14 -44.14 -17.19
CA PRO A 252 12.37 -44.77 -17.68
C PRO A 252 13.46 -43.80 -18.17
N SER A 253 13.08 -42.61 -18.68
CA SER A 253 14.00 -41.56 -19.11
C SER A 253 14.40 -40.58 -18.00
N ASN A 254 13.77 -40.64 -16.83
CA ASN A 254 14.05 -39.84 -15.64
C ASN A 254 14.07 -40.73 -14.39
N PRO A 255 15.04 -41.66 -14.27
CA PRO A 255 15.08 -42.60 -13.16
C PRO A 255 15.39 -41.89 -11.83
N PRO A 256 14.94 -42.42 -10.68
CA PRO A 256 15.19 -41.79 -9.38
C PRO A 256 16.68 -41.68 -9.03
N VAL A 257 17.05 -40.58 -8.37
CA VAL A 257 18.41 -40.29 -7.89
C VAL A 257 18.39 -39.89 -6.41
N ALA A 258 19.52 -40.03 -5.72
CA ALA A 258 19.64 -39.60 -4.33
C ALA A 258 19.45 -38.07 -4.22
N MET A 259 18.45 -37.66 -3.45
CA MET A 259 18.10 -36.27 -3.15
C MET A 259 18.15 -36.04 -1.65
N SER A 260 18.57 -34.84 -1.23
CA SER A 260 18.45 -34.42 0.18
C SER A 260 17.00 -34.48 0.64
N VAL A 261 16.76 -35.01 1.84
CA VAL A 261 15.42 -35.03 2.44
C VAL A 261 15.36 -33.96 3.53
N ASN A 262 14.65 -32.87 3.25
CA ASN A 262 14.40 -31.77 4.18
C ASN A 262 13.31 -32.10 5.20
N ASP A 263 13.32 -31.46 6.37
CA ASP A 263 12.25 -31.50 7.38
C ASP A 263 11.86 -32.90 7.94
N VAL A 264 12.71 -33.92 7.76
CA VAL A 264 12.48 -35.25 8.35
C VAL A 264 13.02 -35.31 9.77
N ARG A 265 12.23 -35.87 10.67
CA ARG A 265 12.64 -36.05 12.06
C ARG A 265 13.60 -37.23 12.19
N VAL A 266 14.83 -36.97 12.60
CA VAL A 266 15.82 -38.00 12.97
C VAL A 266 15.85 -38.09 14.50
N ALA A 267 15.63 -39.29 15.03
CA ALA A 267 15.60 -39.51 16.48
C ALA A 267 16.58 -40.59 16.91
N ILE A 268 17.29 -40.34 18.01
CA ILE A 268 18.00 -41.37 18.76
C ILE A 268 16.94 -42.21 19.49
N SER A 269 17.03 -43.54 19.37
CA SER A 269 16.10 -44.45 20.05
C SER A 269 16.06 -44.21 21.56
N GLY A 270 14.92 -43.73 22.07
CA GLY A 270 14.73 -43.38 23.49
C GLY A 270 15.44 -42.10 23.95
N GLY A 271 15.94 -41.28 23.02
CA GLY A 271 16.72 -40.07 23.29
C GLY A 271 16.21 -38.83 22.55
N ASN A 272 17.13 -37.89 22.33
CA ASN A 272 16.87 -36.63 21.63
C ASN A 272 16.62 -36.83 20.13
N ASN A 273 16.15 -35.78 19.48
CA ASN A 273 15.86 -35.75 18.05
C ASN A 273 16.13 -34.35 17.48
N ALA A 274 16.24 -34.28 16.16
CA ALA A 274 16.30 -33.04 15.39
C ALA A 274 15.59 -33.27 14.05
N TYR A 275 15.13 -32.19 13.42
CA TYR A 275 14.72 -32.21 12.01
C TYR A 275 15.93 -31.89 11.14
N THR A 276 15.91 -32.41 9.91
CA THR A 276 16.93 -32.11 8.91
C THR A 276 16.73 -30.73 8.29
N ASP A 277 17.82 -30.03 7.99
CA ASP A 277 17.79 -28.80 7.18
C ASP A 277 17.49 -29.07 5.68
N ALA A 278 17.52 -28.03 4.84
CA ALA A 278 17.26 -28.13 3.40
C ALA A 278 18.23 -29.05 2.65
N ASP A 279 19.45 -29.24 3.17
CA ASP A 279 20.49 -30.11 2.62
C ASP A 279 20.39 -31.55 3.16
N GLY A 280 19.42 -31.81 4.03
CA GLY A 280 19.17 -33.10 4.66
C GLY A 280 20.04 -33.34 5.89
N ASN A 281 20.77 -32.34 6.39
CA ASN A 281 21.67 -32.52 7.52
C ASN A 281 20.91 -32.42 8.84
N PHE A 282 21.27 -33.27 9.80
CA PHE A 282 20.76 -33.20 11.18
C PHE A 282 21.91 -33.11 12.18
N ASN A 283 21.64 -32.46 13.31
CA ASN A 283 22.52 -32.49 14.47
C ASN A 283 21.69 -32.69 15.75
N ILE A 284 21.90 -33.81 16.43
CA ILE A 284 21.17 -34.21 17.64
C ILE A 284 22.12 -34.15 18.83
N SER A 285 21.81 -33.29 19.79
CA SER A 285 22.61 -33.18 21.00
C SER A 285 22.69 -34.51 21.75
N HIS A 286 23.91 -35.00 22.00
CA HIS A 286 24.15 -36.28 22.65
C HIS A 286 25.29 -36.21 23.67
N GLY A 287 25.02 -36.60 24.92
CA GLY A 287 26.00 -36.53 26.01
C GLY A 287 26.90 -37.76 26.15
N GLY A 288 26.75 -38.76 25.28
CA GLY A 288 27.52 -40.02 25.31
C GLY A 288 28.50 -40.14 24.15
N ASN A 289 29.39 -41.12 24.22
CA ASN A 289 30.37 -41.45 23.17
C ASN A 289 30.20 -42.87 22.62
N THR A 290 29.13 -43.56 23.03
CA THR A 290 28.79 -44.90 22.54
C THR A 290 27.91 -44.82 21.31
N ASN A 291 28.02 -45.80 20.41
CA ASN A 291 27.15 -45.90 19.25
C ASN A 291 25.67 -45.94 19.68
N VAL A 292 24.84 -45.21 18.94
CA VAL A 292 23.39 -45.15 19.14
C VAL A 292 22.65 -45.57 17.88
N THR A 293 21.41 -46.02 18.04
CA THR A 293 20.51 -46.24 16.89
C THR A 293 19.74 -44.96 16.61
N ILE A 294 19.81 -44.49 15.36
CA ILE A 294 19.00 -43.40 14.85
C ILE A 294 17.90 -43.95 13.93
N THR A 295 16.74 -43.29 13.94
CA THR A 295 15.59 -43.65 13.11
C THR A 295 14.95 -42.41 12.51
N ALA A 296 14.49 -42.50 11.27
CA ALA A 296 13.72 -41.47 10.57
C ALA A 296 12.53 -42.12 9.84
N ASN A 297 11.40 -41.43 9.71
CA ASN A 297 10.26 -41.90 8.93
C ASN A 297 9.41 -40.73 8.43
N PHE A 298 8.60 -40.96 7.40
CA PHE A 298 7.80 -39.92 6.75
C PHE A 298 6.41 -39.68 7.37
N ASP A 299 6.04 -40.36 8.45
CA ASP A 299 4.76 -40.13 9.16
C ASP A 299 4.85 -38.96 10.16
N ILE A 300 6.06 -38.56 10.55
CA ILE A 300 6.31 -37.51 11.56
C ILE A 300 7.25 -36.40 11.09
N GLY A 301 7.18 -36.01 9.82
CA GLY A 301 7.89 -34.84 9.31
C GLY A 301 7.45 -33.54 9.99
N GLU A 302 8.24 -32.48 9.83
CA GLU A 302 7.94 -31.19 10.46
C GLU A 302 6.66 -30.58 9.87
N TRP A 303 6.60 -30.52 8.53
CA TRP A 303 5.53 -29.89 7.76
C TRP A 303 4.67 -30.87 6.95
N CYS A 304 5.07 -32.14 6.90
CA CYS A 304 4.44 -33.17 6.09
C CYS A 304 4.30 -34.49 6.86
N ASN A 305 3.13 -35.14 6.76
CA ASN A 305 2.92 -36.53 7.16
C ASN A 305 2.41 -37.35 5.97
N ILE A 306 3.21 -38.32 5.53
CA ILE A 306 2.89 -39.18 4.39
C ILE A 306 1.93 -40.29 4.80
N ASN A 307 0.86 -40.44 4.02
CA ASN A 307 -0.06 -41.56 4.09
C ASN A 307 -0.02 -42.35 2.77
N ASN A 308 0.64 -43.50 2.78
CA ASN A 308 0.79 -44.35 1.60
C ASN A 308 -0.42 -45.30 1.44
N GLN A 309 -1.13 -45.19 0.30
CA GLN A 309 -2.23 -46.10 -0.06
C GLN A 309 -1.82 -47.20 -1.06
N GLY A 310 -0.55 -47.23 -1.47
CA GLY A 310 0.02 -48.25 -2.35
C GLY A 310 0.41 -49.53 -1.61
N SER A 311 1.16 -50.42 -2.28
CA SER A 311 1.78 -51.55 -1.57
C SER A 311 2.97 -51.07 -0.75
N GLY A 312 3.17 -51.65 0.43
CA GLY A 312 4.20 -51.24 1.38
C GLY A 312 3.63 -50.39 2.52
N GLY A 313 4.47 -50.04 3.48
CA GLY A 313 4.13 -49.10 4.57
C GLY A 313 4.57 -47.67 4.23
N VAL A 314 4.43 -46.77 5.20
CA VAL A 314 5.13 -45.49 5.18
C VAL A 314 6.62 -45.76 5.34
N LEU A 315 7.45 -45.11 4.51
CA LEU A 315 8.90 -45.26 4.54
C LEU A 315 9.49 -44.92 5.91
N SER A 316 10.36 -45.81 6.40
CA SER A 316 11.04 -45.72 7.70
C SER A 316 12.42 -46.35 7.60
N GLU A 317 13.45 -45.63 8.03
CA GLU A 317 14.85 -46.05 7.99
C GLU A 317 15.47 -46.01 9.38
N SER A 318 16.44 -46.91 9.60
CA SER A 318 17.20 -46.97 10.85
C SER A 318 18.67 -47.29 10.59
N GLY A 319 19.54 -46.70 11.40
CA GLY A 319 20.98 -46.84 11.26
C GLY A 319 21.70 -46.76 12.60
N THR A 320 22.97 -47.18 12.61
CA THR A 320 23.86 -46.99 13.77
C THR A 320 24.69 -45.73 13.54
N ALA A 321 24.57 -44.76 14.44
CA ALA A 321 25.39 -43.55 14.44
C ALA A 321 26.47 -43.63 15.52
N THR A 322 27.68 -43.18 15.17
CA THR A 322 28.81 -43.06 16.11
C THR A 322 28.98 -41.57 16.41
N PRO A 323 28.83 -41.10 17.66
CA PRO A 323 29.00 -39.68 17.99
C PRO A 323 30.34 -39.13 17.47
N GLY A 324 30.30 -38.00 16.77
CA GLY A 324 31.48 -37.41 16.13
C GLY A 324 31.82 -37.90 14.72
N VAL A 325 31.10 -38.89 14.21
CA VAL A 325 31.23 -39.41 12.85
C VAL A 325 29.91 -39.18 12.14
N GLU A 326 29.98 -38.64 10.93
CA GLU A 326 28.80 -38.39 10.10
C GLU A 326 28.04 -39.71 9.82
N ALA A 327 26.75 -39.73 10.16
CA ALA A 327 25.85 -40.83 9.83
C ALA A 327 25.06 -40.54 8.54
N LEU A 328 24.67 -41.59 7.82
CA LEU A 328 23.83 -41.48 6.62
C LEU A 328 22.61 -42.41 6.75
N LEU A 329 21.41 -41.86 6.54
CA LEU A 329 20.19 -42.63 6.32
C LEU A 329 19.74 -42.42 4.87
N THR A 330 19.55 -43.51 4.14
CA THR A 330 19.15 -43.47 2.73
C THR A 330 17.83 -44.20 2.54
N PHE A 331 16.78 -43.46 2.22
CA PHE A 331 15.45 -43.99 1.87
C PHE A 331 15.40 -44.48 0.42
N ASN A 332 14.54 -45.48 0.16
CA ASN A 332 14.23 -45.94 -1.21
C ASN A 332 15.47 -46.41 -2.01
N GLN A 333 16.43 -47.08 -1.36
CA GLN A 333 17.70 -47.51 -2.01
C GLN A 333 17.51 -48.43 -3.22
N THR A 334 16.38 -49.14 -3.30
CA THR A 334 15.99 -49.94 -4.47
C THR A 334 14.70 -49.33 -5.03
N PRO A 335 14.81 -48.28 -5.88
CA PRO A 335 13.67 -47.46 -6.25
C PRO A 335 12.50 -48.26 -6.81
N SER A 336 11.32 -48.02 -6.26
CA SER A 336 10.04 -48.47 -6.80
C SER A 336 9.08 -47.29 -6.95
N GLU A 337 8.08 -47.40 -7.81
CA GLU A 337 7.11 -46.32 -8.05
C GLU A 337 6.51 -45.78 -6.74
N TYR A 338 6.02 -46.69 -5.88
CA TYR A 338 5.29 -46.29 -4.67
C TYR A 338 6.18 -45.71 -3.59
N GLU A 339 7.43 -46.17 -3.48
CA GLU A 339 8.40 -45.60 -2.53
C GLU A 339 8.95 -44.26 -3.04
N THR A 340 9.19 -44.14 -4.36
CA THR A 340 9.62 -42.88 -5.00
C THR A 340 8.56 -41.79 -4.85
N ALA A 341 7.27 -42.13 -5.00
CA ALA A 341 6.17 -41.20 -4.75
C ALA A 341 6.16 -40.65 -3.32
N GLN A 342 6.50 -41.47 -2.31
CA GLN A 342 6.60 -41.02 -0.91
C GLN A 342 7.77 -40.05 -0.72
N VAL A 343 8.95 -40.36 -1.28
CA VAL A 343 10.13 -39.49 -1.22
C VAL A 343 9.85 -38.13 -1.87
N ASN A 344 9.30 -38.13 -3.08
CA ASN A 344 8.97 -36.91 -3.81
C ASN A 344 7.97 -36.05 -3.04
N ALA A 345 6.84 -36.63 -2.62
CA ALA A 345 5.80 -35.88 -1.93
C ALA A 345 6.31 -35.25 -0.62
N PHE A 346 7.14 -35.98 0.13
CA PHE A 346 7.72 -35.46 1.37
C PHE A 346 8.65 -34.26 1.11
N ILE A 347 9.62 -34.42 0.20
CA ILE A 347 10.59 -33.37 -0.14
C ILE A 347 9.87 -32.12 -0.66
N HIS A 348 9.02 -32.27 -1.66
CA HIS A 348 8.45 -31.14 -2.37
C HIS A 348 7.41 -30.39 -1.52
N THR A 349 6.70 -31.08 -0.62
CA THR A 349 5.79 -30.44 0.36
C THR A 349 6.57 -29.56 1.34
N GLY A 350 7.70 -30.05 1.86
CA GLY A 350 8.55 -29.23 2.73
C GLY A 350 9.21 -28.07 1.99
N LYS A 351 9.65 -28.27 0.73
CA LYS A 351 10.24 -27.20 -0.09
C LYS A 351 9.29 -26.02 -0.31
N ILE A 352 8.03 -26.28 -0.66
CA ILE A 352 7.06 -25.20 -0.88
C ILE A 352 6.64 -24.53 0.44
N HIS A 353 6.54 -25.28 1.55
CA HIS A 353 6.35 -24.67 2.86
C HIS A 353 7.50 -23.70 3.18
N ASN A 354 8.74 -24.18 3.07
CA ASN A 354 9.94 -23.40 3.39
C ASN A 354 10.12 -22.21 2.45
N PHE A 355 9.79 -22.36 1.16
CA PHE A 355 9.79 -21.26 0.19
C PHE A 355 9.01 -20.03 0.66
N ILE A 356 7.83 -20.26 1.25
CA ILE A 356 6.98 -19.20 1.77
C ILE A 356 7.46 -18.72 3.15
N THR A 357 7.86 -19.62 4.07
CA THR A 357 8.31 -19.21 5.43
C THR A 357 9.67 -18.52 5.45
N ASP A 358 10.54 -18.79 4.47
CA ASP A 358 11.85 -18.12 4.37
C ASP A 358 11.70 -16.66 3.91
N ARG A 359 10.55 -16.31 3.31
CA ARG A 359 10.24 -14.97 2.75
C ARG A 359 9.14 -14.23 3.50
N SER A 360 8.53 -14.86 4.51
CA SER A 360 7.45 -14.26 5.30
C SER A 360 7.55 -14.63 6.77
N SER A 361 7.04 -13.75 7.63
CA SER A 361 6.85 -14.06 9.05
C SER A 361 5.51 -14.76 9.34
N TRP A 362 4.75 -15.12 8.31
CA TRP A 362 3.41 -15.69 8.45
C TRP A 362 3.46 -17.15 8.89
N THR A 363 2.98 -17.44 10.09
CA THR A 363 2.94 -18.80 10.65
C THR A 363 1.64 -19.53 10.37
N GLY A 364 0.76 -18.96 9.54
CA GLY A 364 -0.61 -19.45 9.33
C GLY A 364 -0.68 -20.80 8.61
N MET A 365 0.43 -21.32 8.07
CA MET A 365 0.54 -22.63 7.43
C MET A 365 1.48 -23.61 8.15
N ASN A 366 2.08 -23.23 9.29
CA ASN A 366 3.05 -24.02 10.07
C ASN A 366 2.40 -25.20 10.82
N PHE A 367 1.77 -26.09 10.06
CA PHE A 367 1.06 -27.26 10.51
C PHE A 367 1.42 -28.41 9.57
N ARG A 368 1.39 -29.64 10.08
CA ARG A 368 1.63 -30.80 9.23
C ARG A 368 0.51 -30.96 8.21
N CYS A 369 0.85 -30.85 6.94
CA CYS A 369 -0.07 -31.14 5.85
C CYS A 369 -0.12 -32.65 5.60
N THR A 370 -1.31 -33.23 5.71
CA THR A 370 -1.52 -34.64 5.40
C THR A 370 -1.37 -34.85 3.90
N THR A 371 -0.45 -35.75 3.55
CA THR A 371 -0.01 -35.96 2.18
C THR A 371 -0.27 -37.40 1.77
N ASN A 372 -1.40 -37.63 1.09
CA ASN A 372 -1.83 -38.95 0.65
C ASN A 372 -1.17 -39.29 -0.69
N VAL A 373 -0.47 -40.41 -0.78
CA VAL A 373 0.20 -40.85 -2.01
C VAL A 373 -0.25 -42.23 -2.45
N ASN A 374 -0.05 -42.53 -3.73
CA ASN A 374 -0.35 -43.82 -4.34
C ASN A 374 -1.83 -44.25 -4.24
N ILE A 375 -2.74 -43.28 -4.22
CA ILE A 375 -4.19 -43.55 -4.22
C ILE A 375 -4.53 -44.36 -5.48
N ASN A 376 -5.35 -45.40 -5.32
CA ASN A 376 -5.75 -46.29 -6.40
C ASN A 376 -6.78 -45.65 -7.34
N SER A 377 -6.33 -44.64 -8.08
CA SER A 377 -7.04 -43.94 -9.15
C SER A 377 -6.01 -43.49 -10.19
N SER A 378 -6.41 -42.70 -11.19
CA SER A 378 -5.54 -42.29 -12.29
C SER A 378 -5.80 -40.86 -12.74
N CYS A 379 -4.76 -40.18 -13.23
CA CYS A 379 -4.86 -38.90 -13.92
C CYS A 379 -5.48 -37.75 -13.11
N ASN A 380 -5.15 -37.66 -11.82
CA ASN A 380 -5.47 -36.48 -11.03
C ASN A 380 -4.50 -36.31 -9.85
N ALA A 381 -4.44 -35.09 -9.33
CA ALA A 381 -4.05 -34.77 -7.97
C ALA A 381 -5.09 -33.76 -7.45
N TYR A 382 -5.25 -33.64 -6.14
CA TYR A 382 -6.20 -32.65 -5.58
C TYR A 382 -5.93 -32.32 -4.11
N PHE A 383 -6.32 -31.12 -3.74
CA PHE A 383 -6.56 -30.71 -2.36
C PHE A 383 -8.05 -30.86 -2.00
N ASP A 384 -8.35 -31.38 -0.80
CA ASP A 384 -9.74 -31.66 -0.35
C ASP A 384 -10.23 -30.77 0.81
N GLY A 385 -9.47 -29.73 1.16
CA GLY A 385 -9.72 -28.89 2.34
C GLY A 385 -8.84 -29.26 3.55
N ASN A 386 -8.30 -30.48 3.61
CA ASN A 386 -7.49 -30.95 4.74
C ASN A 386 -6.17 -31.61 4.32
N SER A 387 -6.11 -32.17 3.12
CA SER A 387 -5.00 -32.98 2.64
C SER A 387 -4.73 -32.74 1.16
N ILE A 388 -3.48 -32.97 0.77
CA ILE A 388 -3.06 -33.05 -0.63
C ILE A 388 -2.99 -34.53 -1.04
N ASN A 389 -3.48 -34.84 -2.24
CA ASN A 389 -3.80 -36.21 -2.65
C ASN A 389 -3.22 -36.53 -4.03
N PHE A 390 -2.43 -37.60 -4.11
CA PHE A 390 -1.72 -37.99 -5.32
C PHE A 390 -2.04 -39.43 -5.73
N TYR A 391 -2.29 -39.61 -7.02
CA TYR A 391 -2.67 -40.87 -7.64
C TYR A 391 -1.45 -41.64 -8.11
N ARG A 392 -1.53 -42.96 -8.02
CA ARG A 392 -0.51 -43.85 -8.59
C ARG A 392 -0.50 -43.78 -10.13
N LYS A 393 0.56 -44.32 -10.74
CA LYS A 393 0.63 -44.51 -12.18
C LYS A 393 -0.48 -45.45 -12.64
N ALA A 394 -1.35 -44.96 -13.50
CA ALA A 394 -2.45 -45.72 -14.07
C ALA A 394 -3.06 -44.99 -15.28
N GLY A 395 -3.74 -45.74 -16.16
CA GLY A 395 -4.29 -45.18 -17.39
C GLY A 395 -3.19 -44.60 -18.27
N SER A 396 -3.35 -43.34 -18.67
CA SER A 396 -2.38 -42.61 -19.49
C SER A 396 -1.44 -41.71 -18.68
N CYS A 397 -1.47 -41.75 -17.34
CA CYS A 397 -0.74 -40.80 -16.48
C CYS A 397 0.34 -41.47 -15.64
N ASN A 398 1.45 -40.76 -15.43
CA ASN A 398 2.47 -41.13 -14.47
C ASN A 398 1.94 -40.93 -13.04
N ASN A 399 2.70 -41.40 -12.04
CA ASN A 399 2.37 -41.14 -10.64
C ASN A 399 2.40 -39.62 -10.38
N THR A 400 1.38 -39.07 -9.74
CA THR A 400 1.18 -37.61 -9.66
C THR A 400 1.90 -36.97 -8.47
N ALA A 401 2.55 -37.75 -7.62
CA ALA A 401 3.36 -37.26 -6.51
C ALA A 401 4.78 -36.86 -6.97
N TYR A 402 4.91 -35.72 -7.65
CA TYR A 402 6.22 -35.18 -8.05
C TYR A 402 6.20 -33.64 -8.20
N THR A 403 7.33 -33.01 -7.86
CA THR A 403 7.75 -31.64 -8.24
C THR A 403 6.63 -30.58 -8.28
N THR A 404 6.34 -30.00 -9.45
CA THR A 404 5.36 -28.93 -9.68
C THR A 404 3.94 -29.36 -9.28
N VAL A 405 3.59 -30.64 -9.42
CA VAL A 405 2.25 -31.13 -9.04
C VAL A 405 2.08 -31.08 -7.53
N VAL A 406 3.11 -31.45 -6.77
CA VAL A 406 3.07 -31.35 -5.30
C VAL A 406 2.99 -29.90 -4.84
N ALA A 407 3.79 -29.00 -5.44
CA ALA A 407 3.74 -27.58 -5.14
C ALA A 407 2.39 -26.95 -5.48
N HIS A 408 1.77 -27.35 -6.60
CA HIS A 408 0.45 -26.90 -7.01
C HIS A 408 -0.63 -27.27 -5.98
N GLU A 409 -0.70 -28.53 -5.56
CA GLU A 409 -1.66 -28.95 -4.55
C GLU A 409 -1.42 -28.28 -3.19
N TYR A 410 -0.17 -28.00 -2.85
CA TYR A 410 0.15 -27.23 -1.65
C TYR A 410 -0.26 -25.75 -1.78
N GLY A 411 -0.25 -25.18 -2.98
CA GLY A 411 -0.81 -23.85 -3.25
C GLY A 411 -2.28 -23.77 -2.86
N HIS A 412 -3.09 -24.79 -3.16
CA HIS A 412 -4.47 -24.86 -2.67
C HIS A 412 -4.55 -24.90 -1.14
N TYR A 413 -3.63 -25.61 -0.47
CA TYR A 413 -3.53 -25.58 0.99
C TYR A 413 -3.27 -24.16 1.50
N ILE A 414 -2.32 -23.43 0.91
CA ILE A 414 -2.01 -22.03 1.25
C ILE A 414 -3.24 -21.13 1.09
N VAL A 415 -3.92 -21.19 -0.07
CA VAL A 415 -5.17 -20.43 -0.34
C VAL A 415 -6.22 -20.70 0.73
N ASN A 416 -6.38 -21.96 1.15
CA ASN A 416 -7.29 -22.33 2.22
C ASN A 416 -6.85 -21.77 3.59
N ARG A 417 -5.54 -21.73 3.87
CA ARG A 417 -5.00 -21.14 5.12
C ARG A 417 -5.15 -19.62 5.18
N LEU A 418 -5.15 -18.94 4.03
CA LEU A 418 -5.43 -17.52 3.90
C LEU A 418 -6.94 -17.21 3.93
N ASN A 419 -7.79 -18.24 3.99
CA ASN A 419 -9.25 -18.12 3.93
C ASN A 419 -9.72 -17.42 2.64
N LEU A 420 -9.05 -17.72 1.52
CA LEU A 420 -9.39 -17.23 0.19
C LEU A 420 -10.22 -18.28 -0.57
N SER A 421 -10.99 -17.78 -1.55
CA SER A 421 -11.73 -18.67 -2.46
C SER A 421 -10.77 -19.47 -3.34
N GLN A 422 -11.08 -20.74 -3.58
CA GLN A 422 -10.35 -21.59 -4.51
C GLN A 422 -10.74 -21.20 -5.95
N GLY A 423 -11.57 -21.98 -6.64
CA GLY A 423 -12.02 -21.65 -8.00
C GLY A 423 -10.86 -21.42 -8.97
N ALA A 424 -11.04 -20.51 -9.94
CA ALA A 424 -9.97 -20.16 -10.88
C ALA A 424 -8.74 -19.55 -10.18
N PHE A 425 -8.96 -18.79 -9.10
CA PHE A 425 -7.87 -18.21 -8.31
C PHE A 425 -6.98 -19.28 -7.69
N GLY A 426 -7.56 -20.27 -7.01
CA GLY A 426 -6.81 -21.37 -6.38
C GLY A 426 -5.99 -22.17 -7.38
N GLU A 427 -6.54 -22.44 -8.57
CA GLU A 427 -5.82 -23.10 -9.67
C GLU A 427 -4.61 -22.27 -10.13
N GLY A 428 -4.82 -20.97 -10.34
CA GLY A 428 -3.75 -20.06 -10.73
C GLY A 428 -2.69 -19.93 -9.64
N PHE A 429 -3.09 -19.78 -8.38
CA PHE A 429 -2.19 -19.65 -7.25
C PHE A 429 -1.31 -20.90 -7.08
N GLY A 430 -1.91 -22.09 -7.23
CA GLY A 430 -1.16 -23.35 -7.23
C GLY A 430 -0.13 -23.41 -8.36
N ASP A 431 -0.50 -22.96 -9.57
CA ASP A 431 0.45 -22.84 -10.68
C ASP A 431 1.62 -21.91 -10.33
N VAL A 432 1.36 -20.71 -9.80
CA VAL A 432 2.40 -19.75 -9.43
C VAL A 432 3.35 -20.31 -8.36
N CYS A 433 2.82 -21.01 -7.35
CA CYS A 433 3.64 -21.71 -6.36
C CYS A 433 4.62 -22.71 -7.01
N ALA A 434 4.16 -23.45 -8.02
CA ALA A 434 5.01 -24.39 -8.74
C ALA A 434 6.02 -23.68 -9.63
N GLU A 435 5.58 -22.65 -10.35
CA GLU A 435 6.40 -21.88 -11.29
C GLU A 435 7.56 -21.18 -10.62
N LEU A 436 7.30 -20.47 -9.52
CA LEU A 436 8.31 -19.69 -8.83
C LEU A 436 9.25 -20.56 -7.99
N LEU A 437 8.77 -21.71 -7.47
CA LEU A 437 9.63 -22.64 -6.73
C LEU A 437 10.63 -23.37 -7.64
N TYR A 438 10.19 -23.78 -8.84
CA TYR A 438 11.00 -24.60 -9.75
C TYR A 438 11.53 -23.84 -10.97
N ASP A 439 11.27 -22.54 -11.04
CA ASP A 439 11.66 -21.67 -12.15
C ASP A 439 11.25 -22.25 -13.52
N THR A 440 9.96 -22.49 -13.69
CA THR A 440 9.41 -23.08 -14.91
C THR A 440 7.98 -22.63 -15.17
N GLY A 441 7.66 -22.14 -16.37
CA GLY A 441 6.28 -21.84 -16.76
C GLY A 441 5.45 -23.08 -17.14
N ILE A 442 5.96 -24.29 -16.91
CA ILE A 442 5.29 -25.56 -17.22
C ILE A 442 4.90 -26.27 -15.93
N VAL A 443 3.60 -26.52 -15.76
CA VAL A 443 3.06 -27.25 -14.61
C VAL A 443 2.70 -28.68 -15.01
N GLY A 444 3.29 -29.65 -14.29
CA GLY A 444 3.06 -31.08 -14.49
C GLY A 444 3.68 -31.61 -15.76
N GLU A 445 4.92 -31.24 -16.07
CA GLU A 445 5.62 -31.75 -17.25
C GLU A 445 5.73 -33.29 -17.22
N ASN A 446 5.34 -33.93 -18.33
CA ASN A 446 5.20 -35.39 -18.44
C ASN A 446 4.23 -36.02 -17.44
N PHE A 447 3.20 -35.28 -17.02
CA PHE A 447 2.06 -35.86 -16.29
C PHE A 447 1.46 -37.04 -17.05
N PHE A 448 1.43 -36.97 -18.38
CA PHE A 448 1.02 -38.05 -19.26
C PHE A 448 2.19 -38.94 -19.70
N THR A 449 1.95 -40.24 -19.74
CA THR A 449 2.93 -41.28 -20.12
C THR A 449 3.43 -41.19 -21.57
N ASN A 450 2.70 -40.49 -22.45
CA ASN A 450 3.10 -40.19 -23.82
C ASN A 450 3.81 -38.83 -23.96
N GLY A 451 4.12 -38.16 -22.84
CA GLY A 451 4.67 -36.80 -22.79
C GLY A 451 3.58 -35.73 -22.73
N GLY A 452 3.99 -34.49 -22.44
CA GLY A 452 3.09 -33.33 -22.32
C GLY A 452 2.79 -32.93 -20.88
N ALA A 453 2.38 -31.68 -20.70
CA ALA A 453 2.16 -31.05 -19.40
C ALA A 453 0.65 -30.89 -19.07
N ILE A 454 0.34 -30.55 -17.82
CA ILE A 454 -1.02 -30.14 -17.43
C ILE A 454 -1.31 -28.75 -18.01
N ARG A 455 -0.41 -27.79 -17.78
CA ARG A 455 -0.50 -26.39 -18.23
C ARG A 455 0.87 -25.86 -18.65
N ASN A 456 0.86 -24.86 -19.53
CA ASN A 456 2.04 -24.12 -19.96
C ASN A 456 1.71 -22.62 -19.92
N ASN A 457 2.00 -22.00 -18.79
CA ASN A 457 1.75 -20.60 -18.53
C ASN A 457 2.79 -19.69 -19.19
N ALA A 458 3.98 -20.21 -19.55
CA ALA A 458 4.94 -19.48 -20.37
C ALA A 458 4.44 -19.11 -21.78
N THR A 459 3.34 -19.74 -22.24
CA THR A 459 2.76 -19.48 -23.57
C THR A 459 1.26 -19.23 -23.51
N THR A 460 0.70 -19.02 -22.32
CA THR A 460 -0.73 -18.81 -22.14
C THR A 460 -1.15 -17.45 -22.67
N ASN A 461 -2.34 -17.38 -23.27
CA ASN A 461 -2.93 -16.15 -23.80
C ASN A 461 -4.30 -15.87 -23.19
N ARG A 462 -4.55 -16.37 -21.97
CA ARG A 462 -5.80 -16.10 -21.26
C ARG A 462 -5.86 -14.62 -20.88
N THR A 463 -7.06 -14.05 -20.91
CA THR A 463 -7.26 -12.63 -20.66
C THR A 463 -8.36 -12.41 -19.65
N TYR A 464 -8.34 -11.27 -18.97
CA TYR A 464 -9.49 -10.74 -18.24
C TYR A 464 -10.47 -10.02 -19.20
N PRO A 465 -11.80 -10.13 -19.01
CA PRO A 465 -12.46 -11.11 -18.15
C PRO A 465 -12.35 -12.52 -18.74
N CYS A 466 -12.18 -13.53 -17.88
CA CYS A 466 -12.17 -14.93 -18.26
C CYS A 466 -13.52 -15.59 -18.04
N SER A 467 -13.84 -16.56 -18.89
CA SER A 467 -15.00 -17.44 -18.73
C SER A 467 -14.62 -18.86 -19.13
N GLY A 468 -14.91 -19.86 -18.30
CA GLY A 468 -14.60 -21.26 -18.62
C GLY A 468 -14.39 -22.14 -17.40
N ALA A 469 -13.72 -23.28 -17.60
CA ALA A 469 -13.36 -24.14 -16.48
C ALA A 469 -12.33 -23.45 -15.58
N VAL A 470 -12.39 -23.72 -14.27
CA VAL A 470 -11.49 -23.11 -13.28
C VAL A 470 -10.00 -23.29 -13.64
N HIS A 471 -9.58 -24.49 -14.04
CA HIS A 471 -8.21 -24.78 -14.50
C HIS A 471 -7.83 -23.99 -15.76
N TYR A 472 -8.80 -23.72 -16.64
CA TYR A 472 -8.58 -22.95 -17.86
C TYR A 472 -8.37 -21.47 -17.53
N CYS A 473 -9.21 -20.91 -16.65
CA CYS A 473 -9.10 -19.51 -16.24
C CYS A 473 -7.98 -19.27 -15.23
N GLY A 474 -7.57 -20.26 -14.42
CA GLY A 474 -6.44 -20.12 -13.50
C GLY A 474 -5.11 -19.81 -14.20
N GLN A 475 -4.95 -20.25 -15.45
CA GLN A 475 -3.78 -19.89 -16.28
C GLN A 475 -3.65 -18.39 -16.55
N LEU A 476 -4.70 -17.58 -16.32
CA LEU A 476 -4.59 -16.12 -16.36
C LEU A 476 -3.66 -15.62 -15.24
N LEU A 477 -3.82 -16.11 -14.01
CA LEU A 477 -2.96 -15.69 -12.89
C LEU A 477 -1.54 -16.28 -13.02
N GLY A 478 -1.43 -17.56 -13.40
CA GLY A 478 -0.13 -18.19 -13.69
C GLY A 478 0.62 -17.48 -14.82
N GLY A 479 -0.09 -17.11 -15.89
CA GLY A 479 0.48 -16.32 -16.99
C GLY A 479 1.02 -14.97 -16.55
N VAL A 480 0.21 -14.20 -15.81
CA VAL A 480 0.61 -12.88 -15.28
C VAL A 480 1.90 -12.99 -14.47
N TRP A 481 1.99 -13.91 -13.52
CA TRP A 481 3.18 -14.04 -12.67
C TRP A 481 4.40 -14.56 -13.42
N TRP A 482 4.21 -15.46 -14.39
CA TRP A 482 5.30 -15.89 -15.26
C TRP A 482 5.81 -14.75 -16.15
N ASP A 483 4.91 -13.91 -16.68
CA ASP A 483 5.30 -12.72 -17.45
C ASP A 483 5.99 -11.67 -16.58
N ILE A 484 5.54 -11.44 -15.34
CA ILE A 484 6.26 -10.59 -14.36
C ILE A 484 7.67 -11.13 -14.17
N ARG A 485 7.80 -12.45 -13.98
CA ARG A 485 9.10 -13.09 -13.79
C ARG A 485 10.05 -12.88 -14.99
N GLU A 486 9.56 -13.09 -16.21
CA GLU A 486 10.39 -12.90 -17.42
C GLU A 486 10.80 -11.43 -17.57
N ASN A 487 9.87 -10.49 -17.37
CA ASN A 487 10.15 -9.05 -17.44
C ASN A 487 11.20 -8.62 -16.40
N MET A 488 11.02 -9.03 -15.14
CA MET A 488 12.00 -8.78 -14.06
C MET A 488 13.36 -9.44 -14.35
N GLY A 489 13.35 -10.60 -15.02
CA GLY A 489 14.55 -11.28 -15.48
C GLY A 489 15.31 -10.51 -16.57
N ASP A 490 14.60 -9.84 -17.46
CA ASP A 490 15.18 -8.94 -18.46
C ASP A 490 15.75 -7.67 -17.83
N THR A 491 15.07 -7.09 -16.83
CA THR A 491 15.49 -5.87 -16.12
C THR A 491 16.67 -6.09 -15.19
N TYR A 492 16.62 -7.12 -14.33
CA TYR A 492 17.62 -7.34 -13.27
C TYR A 492 18.60 -8.49 -13.55
N GLY A 493 18.38 -9.25 -14.61
CA GLY A 493 19.04 -10.53 -14.86
C GLY A 493 18.30 -11.69 -14.19
N SER A 494 18.30 -12.87 -14.85
CA SER A 494 17.43 -14.00 -14.50
C SER A 494 17.39 -14.42 -13.02
N GLU A 495 18.54 -14.48 -12.33
CA GLU A 495 18.61 -14.94 -10.93
C GLU A 495 18.09 -13.88 -9.95
N THR A 496 18.46 -12.61 -10.16
CA THR A 496 17.95 -11.49 -9.36
C THR A 496 16.47 -11.28 -9.63
N GLY A 497 16.04 -11.25 -10.89
CA GLY A 497 14.63 -11.15 -11.27
C GLY A 497 13.76 -12.27 -10.68
N LEU A 498 14.27 -13.51 -10.60
CA LEU A 498 13.61 -14.60 -9.87
C LEU A 498 13.40 -14.26 -8.41
N THR A 499 14.47 -13.81 -7.74
CA THR A 499 14.46 -13.54 -6.30
C THR A 499 13.48 -12.42 -5.96
N GLU A 500 13.50 -11.33 -6.74
CA GLU A 500 12.57 -10.21 -6.58
C GLU A 500 11.12 -10.64 -6.83
N THR A 501 10.86 -11.40 -7.89
CA THR A 501 9.49 -11.89 -8.19
C THR A 501 8.98 -12.86 -7.12
N GLN A 502 9.84 -13.74 -6.60
CA GLN A 502 9.50 -14.64 -5.51
C GLN A 502 9.13 -13.89 -4.23
N GLN A 503 9.89 -12.84 -3.89
CA GLN A 503 9.59 -12.02 -2.71
C GLN A 503 8.27 -11.26 -2.90
N LEU A 504 8.11 -10.59 -4.06
CA LEU A 504 6.90 -9.86 -4.42
C LEU A 504 5.65 -10.76 -4.36
N PHE A 505 5.73 -12.01 -4.86
CA PHE A 505 4.63 -12.97 -4.78
C PHE A 505 4.26 -13.33 -3.35
N VAL A 506 5.26 -13.58 -2.49
CA VAL A 506 5.02 -13.94 -1.09
C VAL A 506 4.43 -12.77 -0.30
N ASP A 507 4.87 -11.53 -0.59
CA ASP A 507 4.32 -10.34 0.05
C ASP A 507 2.89 -10.05 -0.45
N TRP A 508 2.64 -10.15 -1.76
CA TRP A 508 1.29 -10.05 -2.35
C TRP A 508 0.31 -11.08 -1.79
N MET A 509 0.77 -12.34 -1.61
CA MET A 509 -0.03 -13.41 -1.01
C MET A 509 -0.62 -13.01 0.35
N LEU A 510 0.08 -12.19 1.14
CA LEU A 510 -0.37 -11.78 2.48
C LEU A 510 -1.45 -10.70 2.47
N ILE A 511 -1.62 -9.98 1.36
CA ILE A 511 -2.62 -8.90 1.26
C ILE A 511 -3.74 -9.19 0.27
N THR A 512 -3.56 -10.15 -0.64
CA THR A 512 -4.50 -10.38 -1.73
C THR A 512 -5.89 -10.76 -1.23
N THR A 513 -6.90 -10.22 -1.91
CA THR A 513 -8.31 -10.54 -1.67
C THR A 513 -8.80 -11.74 -2.48
N GLY A 514 -7.94 -12.33 -3.31
CA GLY A 514 -8.25 -13.47 -4.16
C GLY A 514 -8.83 -13.06 -5.52
N GLY A 515 -9.40 -14.03 -6.24
CA GLY A 515 -10.04 -13.79 -7.54
C GLY A 515 -11.54 -13.50 -7.44
N GLN A 516 -12.11 -13.05 -8.57
CA GLN A 516 -13.52 -12.67 -8.69
C GLN A 516 -14.26 -13.59 -9.69
N GLY A 517 -14.99 -14.57 -9.17
CA GLY A 517 -15.72 -15.56 -9.99
C GLY A 517 -14.75 -16.43 -10.79
N ASP A 518 -14.88 -16.43 -12.12
CA ASP A 518 -13.97 -17.13 -13.02
C ASP A 518 -12.66 -16.36 -13.27
N ASN A 519 -12.53 -15.12 -12.79
CA ASN A 519 -11.32 -14.32 -12.96
C ASN A 519 -10.30 -14.64 -11.85
N SER A 520 -9.22 -15.34 -12.20
CA SER A 520 -8.11 -15.59 -11.28
C SER A 520 -7.20 -14.36 -11.07
N ALA A 521 -7.24 -13.40 -11.99
CA ALA A 521 -6.64 -12.08 -11.86
C ALA A 521 -7.58 -11.04 -12.49
N HIS A 522 -7.55 -9.80 -11.99
CA HIS A 522 -8.38 -8.68 -12.43
C HIS A 522 -7.68 -7.35 -12.12
N PRO A 523 -8.22 -6.17 -12.51
CA PRO A 523 -7.59 -4.87 -12.20
C PRO A 523 -7.26 -4.67 -10.72
N GLY A 524 -8.12 -5.15 -9.81
CA GLY A 524 -7.81 -5.18 -8.37
C GLY A 524 -6.53 -5.96 -8.01
N THR A 525 -6.23 -7.06 -8.70
CA THR A 525 -4.97 -7.81 -8.51
C THR A 525 -3.76 -6.96 -8.93
N ALA A 526 -3.86 -6.20 -10.02
CA ALA A 526 -2.77 -5.29 -10.43
C ALA A 526 -2.52 -4.20 -9.38
N ILE A 527 -3.59 -3.63 -8.81
CA ILE A 527 -3.50 -2.67 -7.71
C ILE A 527 -2.79 -3.30 -6.49
N GLU A 528 -3.19 -4.51 -6.08
CA GLU A 528 -2.55 -5.21 -4.96
C GLU A 528 -1.05 -5.43 -5.19
N VAL A 529 -0.65 -5.90 -6.38
CA VAL A 529 0.76 -6.15 -6.71
C VAL A 529 1.56 -4.85 -6.72
N LEU A 530 1.06 -3.79 -7.36
CA LEU A 530 1.72 -2.48 -7.36
C LEU A 530 1.81 -1.88 -5.95
N THR A 531 0.77 -2.06 -5.12
CA THR A 531 0.79 -1.58 -3.73
C THR A 531 1.89 -2.22 -2.89
N ILE A 532 2.23 -3.49 -3.15
CA ILE A 532 3.34 -4.18 -2.47
C ILE A 532 4.69 -3.80 -3.08
N ASP A 533 4.74 -3.56 -4.38
CA ASP A 533 5.95 -3.11 -5.08
C ASP A 533 6.37 -1.69 -4.68
N ASP A 534 5.41 -0.85 -4.29
CA ASP A 534 5.60 0.55 -3.90
C ASP A 534 6.63 0.76 -2.79
N ASN A 535 7.43 1.82 -2.92
CA ASN A 535 8.54 2.14 -2.03
C ASN A 535 8.38 3.46 -1.28
N ASP A 536 7.36 4.27 -1.58
CA ASP A 536 7.17 5.60 -0.96
C ASP A 536 5.76 5.87 -0.39
N GLY A 537 4.83 4.93 -0.54
CA GLY A 537 3.46 5.02 -0.04
C GLY A 537 2.49 5.68 -1.03
N ASN A 538 2.88 5.86 -2.29
CA ASN A 538 2.09 6.56 -3.30
C ASN A 538 2.19 5.93 -4.70
N ILE A 539 1.39 4.88 -4.96
CA ILE A 539 1.32 4.22 -6.28
C ILE A 539 0.97 5.14 -7.46
N ASN A 540 0.39 6.33 -7.22
CA ASN A 540 0.03 7.25 -8.28
C ASN A 540 1.26 7.88 -8.95
N ASN A 541 2.45 7.73 -8.39
CA ASN A 541 3.69 8.20 -9.01
C ASN A 541 4.48 7.06 -9.70
N GLY A 542 3.85 5.89 -9.80
CA GLY A 542 4.49 4.66 -10.23
C GLY A 542 4.96 3.83 -9.04
N THR A 543 5.67 2.76 -9.34
CA THR A 543 6.34 1.87 -8.39
C THR A 543 7.68 1.46 -9.01
N PRO A 544 8.67 0.98 -8.23
CA PRO A 544 9.98 0.61 -8.74
C PRO A 544 9.97 -0.28 -9.99
N ASN A 545 9.00 -1.19 -10.08
CA ASN A 545 8.85 -2.14 -11.17
C ASN A 545 7.54 -1.97 -11.95
N TYR A 546 6.96 -0.76 -11.94
CA TYR A 546 5.67 -0.46 -12.57
C TYR A 546 5.60 -0.94 -14.02
N ASP A 547 6.60 -0.61 -14.84
CA ASP A 547 6.61 -0.97 -16.26
C ASP A 547 6.65 -2.50 -16.47
N ASP A 548 7.47 -3.22 -15.70
CA ASP A 548 7.59 -4.68 -15.78
C ASP A 548 6.30 -5.37 -15.34
N ILE A 549 5.69 -4.90 -14.25
CA ILE A 549 4.44 -5.45 -13.72
C ILE A 549 3.28 -5.15 -14.68
N CYS A 550 3.16 -3.91 -15.14
CA CYS A 550 2.04 -3.48 -15.98
C CYS A 550 2.14 -4.01 -17.41
N ALA A 551 3.34 -4.22 -17.94
CA ALA A 551 3.51 -4.95 -19.19
C ALA A 551 3.00 -6.40 -19.10
N ALA A 552 3.21 -7.08 -17.98
CA ALA A 552 2.69 -8.43 -17.75
C ALA A 552 1.16 -8.45 -17.64
N PHE A 553 0.56 -7.56 -16.84
CA PHE A 553 -0.90 -7.44 -16.76
C PHE A 553 -1.53 -7.05 -18.12
N GLY A 554 -0.89 -6.15 -18.87
CA GLY A 554 -1.34 -5.71 -20.18
C GLY A 554 -1.40 -6.83 -21.24
N LYS A 555 -0.45 -7.78 -21.23
CA LYS A 555 -0.49 -8.99 -22.08
C LYS A 555 -1.77 -9.81 -21.86
N HIS A 556 -2.36 -9.68 -20.68
CA HIS A 556 -3.54 -10.40 -20.23
C HIS A 556 -4.82 -9.54 -20.20
N ASN A 557 -4.82 -8.38 -20.87
CA ASN A 557 -5.96 -7.44 -20.94
C ASN A 557 -6.41 -6.95 -19.55
N ILE A 558 -5.44 -6.68 -18.67
CA ILE A 558 -5.66 -6.03 -17.39
C ILE A 558 -4.88 -4.73 -17.40
N ASP A 559 -5.59 -3.61 -17.34
CA ASP A 559 -4.97 -2.30 -17.24
C ASP A 559 -4.55 -2.02 -15.79
N CYS A 560 -3.32 -1.55 -15.62
CA CYS A 560 -2.87 -0.99 -14.35
C CYS A 560 -3.48 0.41 -14.13
N PRO A 561 -3.57 0.86 -12.87
CA PRO A 561 -3.83 2.26 -12.56
C PRO A 561 -2.80 3.16 -13.26
N PRO A 562 -3.22 4.21 -13.98
CA PRO A 562 -2.30 5.13 -14.64
C PRO A 562 -1.49 5.92 -13.61
N VAL A 563 -0.25 6.23 -13.96
CA VAL A 563 0.59 7.13 -13.18
C VAL A 563 0.13 8.58 -13.38
N VAL A 564 0.04 9.34 -12.29
CA VAL A 564 -0.22 10.78 -12.22
C VAL A 564 1.12 11.50 -12.14
N PRO A 565 1.62 12.09 -13.25
CA PRO A 565 2.95 12.70 -13.25
C PRO A 565 3.00 14.02 -12.47
N LEU A 566 1.89 14.79 -12.49
CA LEU A 566 1.84 16.16 -11.97
C LEU A 566 0.60 16.38 -11.11
N ILE A 567 0.73 17.21 -10.08
CA ILE A 567 -0.33 17.63 -9.16
C ILE A 567 -0.61 19.12 -9.40
N PHE A 568 -1.87 19.49 -9.48
CA PHE A 568 -2.32 20.86 -9.72
C PHE A 568 -2.98 21.41 -8.45
N THR A 569 -2.73 22.69 -8.16
CA THR A 569 -3.40 23.40 -7.07
C THR A 569 -3.82 24.80 -7.50
N TYR A 570 -4.92 25.28 -6.92
CA TYR A 570 -5.55 26.54 -7.28
C TYR A 570 -5.66 27.43 -6.03
N PRO A 571 -4.63 28.23 -5.70
CA PRO A 571 -4.62 29.06 -4.48
C PRO A 571 -5.77 30.06 -4.41
N SER A 572 -6.23 30.55 -5.56
CA SER A 572 -7.37 31.45 -5.70
C SER A 572 -8.73 30.71 -5.75
N GLY A 573 -8.72 29.38 -5.73
CA GLY A 573 -9.87 28.56 -6.09
C GLY A 573 -10.11 28.50 -7.59
N LEU A 574 -11.02 27.62 -8.00
CA LEU A 574 -11.51 27.50 -9.38
C LEU A 574 -12.69 28.47 -9.60
N PRO A 575 -12.79 29.12 -10.77
CA PRO A 575 -13.92 29.99 -11.08
C PRO A 575 -15.19 29.18 -11.32
N THR A 576 -16.29 29.59 -10.68
CA THR A 576 -17.64 29.11 -10.98
C THR A 576 -18.38 30.04 -11.95
N MET A 577 -17.84 31.24 -12.18
CA MET A 577 -18.35 32.27 -13.08
C MET A 577 -17.20 32.84 -13.90
N VAL A 578 -17.43 33.14 -15.16
CA VAL A 578 -16.45 33.76 -16.06
C VAL A 578 -17.07 34.95 -16.79
N SER A 579 -16.32 36.02 -16.97
CA SER A 579 -16.76 37.22 -17.68
C SER A 579 -17.03 36.90 -19.15
N PRO A 580 -18.19 37.30 -19.69
CA PRO A 580 -18.46 37.15 -21.13
C PRO A 580 -17.46 37.92 -22.01
N SER A 581 -16.90 39.02 -21.49
CA SER A 581 -15.87 39.80 -22.18
C SER A 581 -14.48 39.12 -22.21
N GLY A 582 -14.32 38.03 -21.46
CA GLY A 582 -13.05 37.32 -21.28
C GLY A 582 -12.17 37.95 -20.20
N GLY A 583 -11.00 37.35 -19.97
CA GLY A 583 -10.02 37.89 -19.01
C GLY A 583 -10.21 37.44 -17.56
N THR A 584 -11.31 36.73 -17.24
CA THR A 584 -11.38 35.98 -15.96
C THR A 584 -10.20 35.05 -15.87
N SER A 585 -9.51 35.06 -14.73
CA SER A 585 -8.29 34.29 -14.55
C SER A 585 -8.22 33.66 -13.16
N PHE A 586 -7.44 32.59 -13.07
CA PHE A 586 -7.14 31.90 -11.82
C PHE A 586 -5.70 31.38 -11.84
N ASP A 587 -5.11 31.25 -10.66
CA ASP A 587 -3.74 30.82 -10.50
C ASP A 587 -3.66 29.29 -10.49
N VAL A 588 -2.69 28.73 -11.22
CA VAL A 588 -2.43 27.29 -11.34
C VAL A 588 -0.99 27.01 -10.94
N LEU A 589 -0.80 26.27 -9.86
CA LEU A 589 0.52 25.82 -9.41
C LEU A 589 0.66 24.34 -9.73
N VAL A 590 1.72 24.00 -10.46
CA VAL A 590 2.01 22.63 -10.89
C VAL A 590 3.18 22.10 -10.07
N PHE A 591 2.95 20.97 -9.39
CA PHE A 591 3.98 20.27 -8.63
C PHE A 591 4.27 18.92 -9.26
N PRO A 592 5.54 18.48 -9.29
CA PRO A 592 5.85 17.11 -9.67
C PRO A 592 5.33 16.14 -8.62
N ASN A 593 4.82 14.98 -9.06
CA ASN A 593 4.70 13.81 -8.20
C ASN A 593 6.09 13.13 -8.08
N THR A 594 6.34 12.32 -7.04
CA THR A 594 7.68 11.71 -6.83
C THR A 594 8.14 10.96 -8.09
N GLY A 595 9.40 11.13 -8.51
CA GLY A 595 9.92 10.47 -9.72
C GLY A 595 9.68 11.23 -11.03
N PHE A 596 8.90 12.31 -11.00
CA PHE A 596 8.73 13.23 -12.12
C PHE A 596 9.35 14.60 -11.83
N GLU A 597 9.53 15.39 -12.89
CA GLU A 597 9.94 16.79 -12.82
C GLU A 597 9.03 17.59 -13.75
N ALA A 598 8.34 18.61 -13.23
CA ALA A 598 7.44 19.45 -14.02
C ALA A 598 8.24 20.34 -14.99
N ALA A 599 7.89 20.34 -16.27
CA ALA A 599 8.53 21.15 -17.28
C ALA A 599 7.95 22.58 -17.30
N PRO A 600 8.77 23.62 -17.03
CA PRO A 600 8.32 25.01 -17.12
C PRO A 600 7.81 25.37 -18.52
N GLY A 601 6.82 26.26 -18.58
CA GLY A 601 6.25 26.79 -19.82
C GLY A 601 5.32 25.85 -20.59
N THR A 602 4.84 24.77 -19.97
CA THR A 602 4.00 23.75 -20.64
C THR A 602 2.52 23.78 -20.21
N GLY A 603 2.15 24.72 -19.35
CA GLY A 603 0.80 24.87 -18.84
C GLY A 603 -0.22 25.28 -19.92
N VAL A 604 -1.30 24.51 -20.05
CA VAL A 604 -2.42 24.75 -20.97
C VAL A 604 -3.75 24.73 -20.23
N LEU A 605 -4.61 25.71 -20.48
CA LEU A 605 -6.03 25.73 -20.13
C LEU A 605 -6.83 25.19 -21.33
N HIS A 606 -7.72 24.24 -21.07
CA HIS A 606 -8.64 23.69 -22.07
C HIS A 606 -10.04 24.21 -21.77
N VAL A 607 -10.71 24.84 -22.73
CA VAL A 607 -12.04 25.44 -22.54
C VAL A 607 -13.01 24.95 -23.61
N ASP A 608 -14.20 24.51 -23.22
CA ASP A 608 -15.31 24.18 -24.11
C ASP A 608 -16.54 25.02 -23.75
N SER A 609 -17.02 25.82 -24.70
CA SER A 609 -18.22 26.64 -24.60
C SER A 609 -19.34 26.14 -25.54
N GLY A 610 -19.36 24.84 -25.86
CA GLY A 610 -20.40 24.19 -26.67
C GLY A 610 -19.94 23.74 -28.07
N SER A 611 -18.65 23.80 -28.38
CA SER A 611 -18.09 23.41 -29.69
C SER A 611 -16.90 22.46 -29.61
N GLY A 612 -16.59 21.96 -28.41
CA GLY A 612 -15.41 21.15 -28.10
C GLY A 612 -14.32 21.98 -27.43
N PHE A 613 -13.38 21.30 -26.76
CA PHE A 613 -12.28 21.93 -26.06
C PHE A 613 -11.29 22.62 -27.02
N VAL A 614 -10.97 23.88 -26.72
CA VAL A 614 -9.87 24.63 -27.32
C VAL A 614 -8.73 24.81 -26.31
N GLU A 615 -7.50 24.74 -26.82
CA GLU A 615 -6.27 24.87 -26.02
C GLU A 615 -5.83 26.34 -25.94
N ILE A 616 -5.53 26.80 -24.74
CA ILE A 616 -5.08 28.17 -24.44
C ILE A 616 -3.83 28.08 -23.56
N ASP A 617 -2.69 28.55 -24.08
CA ASP A 617 -1.45 28.60 -23.31
C ASP A 617 -1.63 29.47 -22.06
N MET A 618 -1.25 28.93 -20.90
CA MET A 618 -1.29 29.68 -19.64
C MET A 618 -0.09 30.61 -19.52
N ILE A 619 -0.26 31.73 -18.82
CA ILE A 619 0.80 32.73 -18.65
C ILE A 619 1.69 32.31 -17.47
N GLU A 620 2.94 31.93 -17.75
CA GLU A 620 3.90 31.56 -16.70
C GLU A 620 4.50 32.79 -16.01
N SER A 621 4.39 32.86 -14.69
CA SER A 621 4.91 33.96 -13.86
C SER A 621 6.26 33.64 -13.22
N SER A 622 6.49 32.37 -12.92
CA SER A 622 7.76 31.74 -12.56
C SER A 622 7.64 30.24 -12.85
N ASP A 623 8.75 29.50 -12.88
CA ASP A 623 8.78 28.07 -13.16
C ASP A 623 7.61 27.31 -12.50
N ASN A 624 6.74 26.73 -13.33
CA ASN A 624 5.58 25.93 -12.93
C ASN A 624 4.47 26.67 -12.12
N VAL A 625 4.46 28.01 -12.17
CA VAL A 625 3.43 28.87 -11.59
C VAL A 625 2.78 29.69 -12.70
N TYR A 626 1.53 29.35 -13.01
CA TYR A 626 0.80 29.86 -14.16
C TYR A 626 -0.43 30.66 -13.76
N GLN A 627 -0.85 31.55 -14.66
CA GLN A 627 -2.17 32.17 -14.65
C GLN A 627 -2.94 31.68 -15.88
N ALA A 628 -4.06 30.99 -15.64
CA ALA A 628 -5.00 30.56 -16.67
C ALA A 628 -5.98 31.69 -16.94
N VAL A 629 -6.22 32.06 -18.21
CA VAL A 629 -7.08 33.19 -18.59
C VAL A 629 -8.14 32.71 -19.57
N PHE A 630 -9.41 32.89 -19.23
CA PHE A 630 -10.53 32.55 -20.09
C PHE A 630 -10.63 33.52 -21.28
N PRO A 631 -11.00 33.01 -22.47
CA PRO A 631 -11.31 33.86 -23.61
C PRO A 631 -12.68 34.53 -23.40
N ALA A 632 -13.08 35.40 -24.33
CA ALA A 632 -14.47 35.86 -24.39
C ALA A 632 -15.39 34.66 -24.67
N ILE A 633 -16.50 34.58 -23.94
CA ILE A 633 -17.47 33.48 -24.01
C ILE A 633 -18.86 34.10 -24.07
N ASP A 634 -19.73 33.55 -24.92
CA ASP A 634 -21.09 34.03 -25.03
C ASP A 634 -21.79 33.98 -23.66
N CYS A 635 -22.35 35.11 -23.24
CA CYS A 635 -23.04 35.19 -21.97
C CYS A 635 -24.19 34.18 -21.90
N ARG A 636 -24.50 33.73 -20.69
CA ARG A 636 -25.53 32.72 -20.37
C ARG A 636 -25.16 31.31 -20.86
N SER A 637 -23.91 31.07 -21.22
CA SER A 637 -23.40 29.76 -21.59
C SER A 637 -22.76 29.04 -20.41
N GLU A 638 -22.95 27.72 -20.36
CA GLU A 638 -22.13 26.84 -19.54
C GLU A 638 -20.77 26.63 -20.20
N VAL A 639 -19.73 26.58 -19.37
CA VAL A 639 -18.34 26.48 -19.77
C VAL A 639 -17.74 25.29 -19.07
N ARG A 640 -17.19 24.34 -19.82
CA ARG A 640 -16.42 23.22 -19.29
C ARG A 640 -14.93 23.52 -19.45
N PHE A 641 -14.11 23.25 -18.44
CA PHE A 641 -12.68 23.50 -18.52
C PHE A 641 -11.84 22.53 -17.69
N TYR A 642 -10.57 22.36 -18.08
CA TYR A 642 -9.57 21.63 -17.30
C TYR A 642 -8.18 22.18 -17.63
N VAL A 643 -7.17 21.80 -16.85
CA VAL A 643 -5.78 22.24 -17.09
C VAL A 643 -4.88 21.04 -17.38
N SER A 644 -3.80 21.28 -18.11
CA SER A 644 -2.73 20.30 -18.30
C SER A 644 -1.35 20.94 -18.27
N ALA A 645 -0.33 20.14 -17.99
CA ALA A 645 1.09 20.50 -18.11
C ALA A 645 1.90 19.25 -18.45
N GLU A 646 3.15 19.41 -18.86
CA GLU A 646 4.05 18.30 -19.16
C GLU A 646 5.16 18.17 -18.11
N SER A 647 5.62 16.96 -17.85
CA SER A 647 6.88 16.69 -17.18
C SER A 647 8.04 16.73 -18.18
N THR A 648 9.27 16.83 -17.68
CA THR A 648 10.49 16.97 -18.50
C THR A 648 10.80 15.76 -19.38
N ASP A 649 10.23 14.59 -19.07
CA ASP A 649 10.29 13.36 -19.85
C ASP A 649 9.14 13.24 -20.87
N GLY A 650 8.23 14.23 -20.92
CA GLY A 650 7.14 14.34 -21.89
C GLY A 650 5.82 13.69 -21.46
N ALA A 651 5.66 13.26 -20.20
CA ALA A 651 4.37 12.80 -19.70
C ALA A 651 3.44 14.00 -19.44
N THR A 652 2.17 13.89 -19.82
CA THR A 652 1.18 14.96 -19.63
C THR A 652 0.37 14.71 -18.36
N GLY A 653 0.40 15.65 -17.41
CA GLY A 653 -0.52 15.70 -16.28
C GLY A 653 -1.77 16.52 -16.64
N ARG A 654 -2.93 16.12 -16.11
CA ARG A 654 -4.22 16.80 -16.28
C ARG A 654 -4.94 16.93 -14.96
N ASP A 655 -5.73 17.97 -14.80
CA ASP A 655 -6.65 18.11 -13.67
C ASP A 655 -8.00 18.69 -14.14
N PRO A 656 -9.11 17.95 -14.02
CA PRO A 656 -9.21 16.60 -13.43
C PRO A 656 -8.43 15.53 -14.21
N GLN A 657 -7.99 14.45 -13.53
CA GLN A 657 -7.15 13.40 -14.12
C GLN A 657 -7.79 12.74 -15.35
N GLU A 658 -9.12 12.55 -15.33
CA GLU A 658 -9.88 11.90 -16.41
C GLU A 658 -10.25 12.83 -17.57
N ALA A 659 -9.73 14.07 -17.59
CA ALA A 659 -10.01 15.01 -18.67
C ALA A 659 -9.56 14.45 -20.04
N PRO A 660 -10.35 14.62 -21.12
CA PRO A 660 -11.54 15.48 -21.23
C PRO A 660 -12.88 14.79 -20.88
N ALA A 661 -12.86 13.55 -20.40
CA ALA A 661 -14.10 12.85 -20.00
C ALA A 661 -14.72 13.52 -18.76
N ASP A 662 -13.88 14.00 -17.84
CA ASP A 662 -14.25 14.85 -16.72
C ASP A 662 -13.69 16.28 -16.90
N ALA A 663 -14.40 17.29 -16.38
CA ALA A 663 -14.01 18.69 -16.48
C ALA A 663 -14.71 19.53 -15.40
N TYR A 664 -14.09 20.64 -15.01
CA TYR A 664 -14.74 21.65 -14.18
C TYR A 664 -15.77 22.45 -14.99
N GLU A 665 -16.71 23.06 -14.28
CA GLU A 665 -17.79 23.85 -14.88
C GLU A 665 -17.78 25.29 -14.32
N ALA A 666 -18.06 26.24 -15.21
CA ALA A 666 -18.30 27.64 -14.89
C ALA A 666 -19.44 28.19 -15.75
N TYR A 667 -20.04 29.30 -15.33
CA TYR A 667 -21.11 29.97 -16.07
C TYR A 667 -20.67 31.35 -16.57
N ALA A 668 -20.91 31.66 -17.85
CA ALA A 668 -20.47 32.91 -18.45
C ALA A 668 -21.43 34.06 -18.13
N ALA A 669 -21.07 34.92 -17.18
CA ALA A 669 -21.76 36.15 -16.80
C ALA A 669 -20.94 37.00 -15.82
N GLU A 670 -21.23 38.29 -15.71
CA GLU A 670 -20.62 39.18 -14.71
C GLU A 670 -21.19 38.95 -13.32
N SER A 671 -22.52 38.77 -13.24
CA SER A 671 -23.18 38.31 -12.04
C SER A 671 -24.43 37.51 -12.37
N ARG A 672 -24.80 36.60 -11.46
CA ARG A 672 -26.01 35.81 -11.59
C ARG A 672 -26.71 35.72 -10.25
N THR A 673 -27.94 36.18 -10.21
CA THR A 673 -28.80 36.15 -9.02
C THR A 673 -29.91 35.14 -9.27
N VAL A 674 -29.78 33.94 -8.71
CA VAL A 674 -30.81 32.88 -8.82
C VAL A 674 -31.78 33.00 -7.65
N LEU A 675 -33.06 33.25 -7.94
CA LEU A 675 -34.11 33.32 -6.92
C LEU A 675 -34.69 31.94 -6.62
N LEU A 676 -34.82 31.11 -7.66
CA LEU A 676 -35.19 29.71 -7.53
C LEU A 676 -34.64 28.94 -8.73
N ASP A 677 -34.05 27.79 -8.46
CA ASP A 677 -33.72 26.76 -9.44
C ASP A 677 -34.30 25.45 -8.87
N ASP A 678 -35.34 24.94 -9.52
CA ASP A 678 -36.18 23.85 -9.03
C ASP A 678 -36.34 22.76 -10.10
N ASP A 679 -35.65 21.65 -9.87
CA ASP A 679 -35.73 20.40 -10.64
C ASP A 679 -36.96 19.55 -10.27
N PHE A 680 -37.78 19.99 -9.31
CA PHE A 680 -38.94 19.26 -8.77
C PHE A 680 -38.65 17.88 -8.17
N GLU A 681 -37.39 17.57 -7.86
CA GLU A 681 -37.09 16.38 -7.07
C GLU A 681 -37.57 16.52 -5.63
N ASN A 682 -37.53 17.76 -5.14
CA ASN A 682 -37.94 18.17 -3.80
C ASN A 682 -39.19 19.05 -3.82
N ASP A 683 -39.81 19.23 -2.65
CA ASP A 683 -40.95 20.13 -2.51
C ASP A 683 -40.48 21.54 -2.16
N ASN A 684 -40.38 22.42 -3.15
CA ASN A 684 -39.94 23.80 -2.95
C ASN A 684 -41.10 24.80 -2.89
N GLY A 685 -42.30 24.33 -2.51
CA GLY A 685 -43.42 25.20 -2.16
C GLY A 685 -44.39 25.51 -3.30
N PHE A 686 -44.27 24.83 -4.44
CA PHE A 686 -45.27 24.88 -5.50
C PHE A 686 -46.60 24.26 -5.03
N THR A 687 -47.71 24.95 -5.30
CA THR A 687 -49.04 24.53 -4.87
C THR A 687 -49.95 24.21 -6.05
N VAL A 688 -50.83 23.23 -5.87
CA VAL A 688 -51.79 22.82 -6.91
C VAL A 688 -53.20 23.26 -6.51
N ILE A 689 -53.88 23.99 -7.40
CA ILE A 689 -55.26 24.45 -7.24
C ILE A 689 -56.10 23.85 -8.37
N ASN A 690 -57.12 23.06 -8.01
CA ASN A 690 -58.01 22.40 -8.96
C ASN A 690 -59.40 23.06 -8.95
N GLU A 691 -59.85 23.55 -10.10
CA GLU A 691 -61.20 24.10 -10.31
C GLU A 691 -61.93 23.27 -11.37
N ASN A 692 -63.02 22.59 -11.01
CA ASN A 692 -63.77 21.72 -11.92
C ASN A 692 -62.92 20.60 -12.59
N VAL A 693 -61.85 20.16 -11.93
CA VAL A 693 -61.02 19.02 -12.35
C VAL A 693 -61.67 17.73 -11.83
N ASN A 694 -62.04 16.83 -12.74
CA ASN A 694 -62.65 15.54 -12.39
C ASN A 694 -61.60 14.43 -12.24
N ALA A 695 -60.51 14.49 -13.00
CA ALA A 695 -59.35 13.61 -12.93
C ALA A 695 -58.08 14.30 -13.46
N GLY A 696 -56.90 13.74 -13.18
CA GLY A 696 -55.65 14.13 -13.85
C GLY A 696 -55.05 15.50 -13.53
N GLY A 697 -55.41 16.15 -12.43
CA GLY A 697 -54.77 17.42 -12.01
C GLY A 697 -53.26 17.30 -11.78
N TRP A 698 -52.56 18.44 -11.75
CA TRP A 698 -51.10 18.50 -11.56
C TRP A 698 -50.63 17.68 -10.35
N LYS A 699 -49.55 16.93 -10.53
CA LYS A 699 -48.93 16.15 -9.47
C LYS A 699 -47.41 16.06 -9.66
N ARG A 700 -46.64 16.38 -8.62
CA ARG A 700 -45.21 16.08 -8.56
C ARG A 700 -45.00 14.58 -8.45
N SER A 701 -44.43 13.96 -9.47
CA SER A 701 -44.35 12.50 -9.55
C SER A 701 -43.37 12.04 -10.62
N ILE A 702 -42.98 10.77 -10.53
CA ILE A 702 -42.18 10.13 -11.58
C ILE A 702 -42.96 10.14 -12.88
N VAL A 703 -42.35 10.65 -13.95
CA VAL A 703 -42.98 10.73 -15.27
C VAL A 703 -43.31 9.31 -15.75
N GLN A 704 -44.58 9.04 -16.01
CA GLN A 704 -45.07 7.78 -16.55
C GLN A 704 -46.08 8.11 -17.66
N GLY A 705 -45.67 8.01 -18.92
CA GLY A 705 -46.47 8.49 -20.06
C GLY A 705 -45.57 8.91 -21.22
N ASN A 706 -46.08 9.65 -22.20
CA ASN A 706 -45.24 10.19 -23.27
C ASN A 706 -45.06 11.70 -23.07
N PRO A 707 -43.82 12.24 -23.01
CA PRO A 707 -42.54 11.55 -23.04
C PRO A 707 -42.28 10.70 -21.78
N ASN A 708 -41.51 9.59 -21.93
CA ASN A 708 -41.33 8.55 -20.90
C ASN A 708 -40.36 8.94 -19.77
N ASP A 709 -39.64 10.04 -19.92
CA ASP A 709 -38.67 10.56 -18.96
C ASP A 709 -38.97 12.05 -18.68
N ASP A 710 -38.54 12.54 -17.52
CA ASP A 710 -38.49 13.96 -17.17
C ASP A 710 -37.43 14.71 -18.00
N TYR A 711 -37.38 16.04 -17.90
CA TYR A 711 -36.55 16.84 -18.79
C TYR A 711 -35.05 16.71 -18.50
N ASN A 712 -34.69 16.68 -17.22
CA ASN A 712 -33.29 16.70 -16.76
C ASN A 712 -32.78 15.33 -16.27
N GLY A 713 -33.64 14.30 -16.20
CA GLY A 713 -33.29 12.94 -15.80
C GLY A 713 -33.18 12.71 -14.29
N GLY A 714 -33.67 13.65 -13.46
CA GLY A 714 -33.71 13.55 -12.00
C GLY A 714 -34.75 12.54 -11.48
N GLY A 715 -35.80 12.32 -12.25
CA GLY A 715 -36.82 11.30 -12.07
C GLY A 715 -38.23 11.81 -11.76
N LYS A 716 -38.46 13.09 -11.40
CA LYS A 716 -39.78 13.68 -11.09
C LYS A 716 -39.97 15.02 -11.79
N ALA A 717 -41.21 15.25 -12.20
CA ALA A 717 -41.69 16.55 -12.67
C ALA A 717 -43.12 16.80 -12.18
N TYR A 718 -43.67 17.99 -12.40
CA TYR A 718 -45.12 18.17 -12.29
C TYR A 718 -45.78 17.74 -13.59
N ILE A 719 -46.65 16.74 -13.51
CA ILE A 719 -47.33 16.13 -14.67
C ILE A 719 -48.85 16.11 -14.44
N THR A 720 -49.64 16.44 -15.46
CA THR A 720 -51.09 16.16 -15.47
C THR A 720 -51.36 14.74 -15.98
N GLY A 721 -52.46 14.14 -15.54
CA GLY A 721 -52.86 12.81 -15.98
C GLY A 721 -51.99 11.65 -15.46
N ASN A 722 -51.04 11.82 -14.54
CA ASN A 722 -50.08 10.75 -14.26
C ASN A 722 -50.69 9.45 -13.62
N GLY A 723 -50.65 8.30 -14.32
CA GLY A 723 -51.02 6.97 -13.79
C GLY A 723 -51.19 5.81 -14.81
N LEU A 724 -51.10 4.55 -14.34
CA LEU A 724 -51.36 3.34 -15.15
C LEU A 724 -52.86 3.18 -15.47
N GLY A 725 -53.27 3.51 -16.70
CA GLY A 725 -54.52 3.01 -17.29
C GLY A 725 -55.43 4.02 -17.99
N ASN A 726 -55.27 5.33 -17.77
CA ASN A 726 -55.77 6.41 -18.62
C ASN A 726 -55.19 7.75 -18.14
N PRO A 727 -54.02 8.18 -18.65
CA PRO A 727 -53.42 9.42 -18.21
C PRO A 727 -54.07 10.61 -18.91
N ASP A 728 -55.14 11.10 -18.30
CA ASP A 728 -56.00 12.11 -18.88
C ASP A 728 -56.36 13.16 -17.83
N LEU A 729 -56.26 14.43 -18.20
CA LEU A 729 -56.80 15.54 -17.44
C LEU A 729 -58.26 15.71 -17.87
N ASP A 730 -59.21 15.53 -16.94
CA ASP A 730 -60.64 15.68 -17.25
C ASP A 730 -61.15 17.01 -16.67
N GLY A 731 -61.53 17.95 -17.54
CA GLY A 731 -62.04 19.28 -17.17
C GLY A 731 -60.94 20.27 -16.75
N GLY A 732 -61.22 21.07 -15.71
CA GLY A 732 -60.27 22.05 -15.19
C GLY A 732 -60.70 23.51 -15.31
N PRO A 733 -59.77 24.45 -15.07
CA PRO A 733 -58.32 24.25 -14.97
C PRO A 733 -57.78 23.56 -13.69
N THR A 734 -56.73 22.77 -13.87
CA THR A 734 -55.72 22.50 -12.82
C THR A 734 -54.60 23.53 -12.91
N ARG A 735 -54.20 24.13 -11.79
CA ARG A 735 -53.18 25.19 -11.76
C ARG A 735 -52.05 24.84 -10.82
N LEU A 736 -50.84 24.82 -11.35
CA LEU A 736 -49.60 24.77 -10.59
C LEU A 736 -49.14 26.20 -10.34
N VAL A 737 -49.01 26.61 -9.08
CA VAL A 737 -48.68 27.98 -8.70
C VAL A 737 -47.37 27.97 -7.92
N SER A 738 -46.43 28.81 -8.34
CA SER A 738 -45.13 28.96 -7.68
C SER A 738 -45.27 29.59 -6.28
N PRO A 739 -44.21 29.55 -5.46
CA PRO A 739 -44.04 30.49 -4.37
C PRO A 739 -44.07 31.95 -4.85
N THR A 740 -44.19 32.88 -3.90
CA THR A 740 -44.05 34.31 -4.16
C THR A 740 -42.57 34.70 -4.20
N PHE A 741 -42.19 35.48 -5.21
CA PHE A 741 -40.86 35.99 -5.44
C PHE A 741 -40.82 37.51 -5.27
N ASP A 742 -39.74 38.00 -4.67
CA ASP A 742 -39.44 39.43 -4.60
C ASP A 742 -38.47 39.79 -5.72
N LEU A 743 -38.98 40.43 -6.78
CA LEU A 743 -38.20 40.90 -7.92
C LEU A 743 -37.97 42.41 -7.88
N SER A 744 -38.40 43.10 -6.82
CA SER A 744 -38.35 44.57 -6.74
C SER A 744 -36.93 45.15 -6.73
N GLY A 745 -35.92 44.33 -6.42
CA GLY A 745 -34.51 44.69 -6.45
C GLY A 745 -33.75 44.22 -7.69
N LEU A 746 -34.43 43.59 -8.67
CA LEU A 746 -33.83 43.12 -9.91
C LEU A 746 -34.16 44.09 -11.06
N SER A 747 -33.33 44.12 -12.08
CA SER A 747 -33.44 44.97 -13.27
C SER A 747 -33.89 44.18 -14.51
N ASP A 748 -33.39 42.95 -14.69
CA ASP A 748 -33.62 42.13 -15.89
C ASP A 748 -33.83 40.62 -15.61
N PRO A 749 -34.83 40.23 -14.79
CA PRO A 749 -35.06 38.83 -14.48
C PRO A 749 -35.71 38.04 -15.63
N TYR A 750 -35.34 36.76 -15.74
CA TYR A 750 -35.86 35.78 -16.69
C TYR A 750 -36.50 34.61 -15.97
N LEU A 751 -37.64 34.18 -16.49
CA LEU A 751 -38.33 32.96 -16.09
C LEU A 751 -38.06 31.87 -17.14
N GLY A 752 -37.32 30.84 -16.75
CA GLY A 752 -37.10 29.62 -17.53
C GLY A 752 -37.91 28.44 -16.99
N TYR A 753 -38.36 27.57 -17.89
CA TYR A 753 -38.97 26.28 -17.54
C TYR A 753 -39.00 25.36 -18.76
N ALA A 754 -38.89 24.05 -18.51
CA ALA A 754 -39.23 23.01 -19.48
C ALA A 754 -40.73 22.71 -19.43
N ARG A 755 -41.36 22.65 -20.60
CA ARG A 755 -42.78 22.31 -20.72
C ARG A 755 -43.06 21.34 -21.86
N TRP A 756 -44.13 20.57 -21.74
CA TRP A 756 -44.78 19.90 -22.85
C TRP A 756 -46.29 19.89 -22.66
N PHE A 757 -47.04 19.79 -23.76
CA PHE A 757 -48.49 19.75 -23.73
C PHE A 757 -49.03 19.02 -24.96
N SER A 758 -49.74 17.92 -24.73
CA SER A 758 -50.43 17.15 -25.76
C SER A 758 -51.93 17.25 -25.55
N ALA A 759 -52.62 17.63 -26.61
CA ALA A 759 -54.07 17.81 -26.59
C ALA A 759 -54.69 17.37 -27.92
N VAL A 760 -56.02 17.19 -27.93
CA VAL A 760 -56.76 16.76 -29.13
C VAL A 760 -57.72 17.86 -29.62
N ASP A 761 -58.33 18.62 -28.71
CA ASP A 761 -59.17 19.76 -29.06
C ASP A 761 -58.38 21.08 -28.99
N SER A 762 -58.75 22.00 -29.87
CA SER A 762 -58.37 23.41 -29.83
C SER A 762 -58.87 24.18 -28.59
N THR A 763 -59.84 23.64 -27.86
CA THR A 763 -60.33 24.20 -26.59
C THR A 763 -59.47 23.79 -25.39
N ASP A 764 -58.59 22.82 -25.55
CA ASP A 764 -57.63 22.40 -24.53
C ASP A 764 -56.45 23.37 -24.50
N ARG A 765 -56.04 23.79 -23.31
CA ARG A 765 -55.04 24.84 -23.16
C ARG A 765 -54.07 24.56 -22.03
N LEU A 766 -52.79 24.82 -22.31
CA LEU A 766 -51.78 25.11 -21.31
C LEU A 766 -51.46 26.60 -21.38
N THR A 767 -51.84 27.33 -20.33
CA THR A 767 -51.59 28.77 -20.22
C THR A 767 -50.58 29.02 -19.10
N ILE A 768 -49.51 29.74 -19.42
CA ILE A 768 -48.52 30.20 -18.45
C ILE A 768 -48.73 31.69 -18.23
N GLU A 769 -48.83 32.08 -16.97
CA GLU A 769 -49.16 33.46 -16.58
C GLU A 769 -48.29 33.92 -15.42
N LEU A 770 -48.05 35.23 -15.40
CA LEU A 770 -47.34 35.94 -14.34
C LEU A 770 -48.27 36.96 -13.68
N SER A 771 -48.05 37.19 -12.39
CA SER A 771 -48.75 38.20 -11.59
C SER A 771 -47.73 39.03 -10.84
N ASP A 772 -47.94 40.35 -10.75
CA ASP A 772 -47.15 41.28 -9.93
C ASP A 772 -47.88 41.77 -8.65
N ASP A 773 -49.11 41.29 -8.40
CA ASP A 773 -49.93 41.68 -7.25
C ASP A 773 -50.37 40.50 -6.35
N GLY A 774 -49.54 39.45 -6.28
CA GLY A 774 -49.78 38.26 -5.44
C GLY A 774 -50.91 37.34 -5.94
N GLY A 775 -51.25 37.44 -7.23
CA GLY A 775 -52.23 36.59 -7.92
C GLY A 775 -53.62 37.20 -8.05
N SER A 776 -53.77 38.51 -7.83
CA SER A 776 -55.05 39.21 -8.00
C SER A 776 -55.34 39.52 -9.47
N THR A 777 -54.32 39.84 -10.26
CA THR A 777 -54.36 40.01 -11.72
C THR A 777 -53.25 39.19 -12.39
N TRP A 778 -53.44 38.84 -13.67
CA TRP A 778 -52.55 37.91 -14.38
C TRP A 778 -52.31 38.38 -15.81
N ALA A 779 -51.05 38.37 -16.22
CA ALA A 779 -50.60 38.59 -17.59
C ALA A 779 -50.19 37.25 -18.22
N THR A 780 -50.64 37.00 -19.44
CA THR A 780 -50.31 35.77 -20.17
C THR A 780 -48.92 35.84 -20.77
N VAL A 781 -48.07 34.86 -20.42
CA VAL A 781 -46.73 34.66 -21.00
C VAL A 781 -46.83 33.75 -22.22
N GLU A 782 -47.51 32.62 -22.07
CA GLU A 782 -47.78 31.67 -23.15
C GLU A 782 -49.21 31.15 -23.07
N ASP A 783 -49.79 30.85 -24.24
CA ASP A 783 -51.12 30.25 -24.35
C ASP A 783 -51.11 29.21 -25.48
N LEU A 784 -51.07 27.94 -25.10
CA LEU A 784 -50.68 26.84 -25.97
C LEU A 784 -51.85 25.88 -26.15
N THR A 785 -52.08 25.48 -27.40
CA THR A 785 -52.83 24.26 -27.74
C THR A 785 -51.85 23.08 -27.87
N ASP A 786 -52.25 21.98 -28.49
CA ASP A 786 -51.35 20.83 -28.75
C ASP A 786 -49.96 21.25 -29.28
N GLN A 787 -48.91 20.80 -28.59
CA GLN A 787 -47.50 20.92 -28.94
C GLN A 787 -46.83 19.54 -29.11
N GLY A 788 -47.59 18.46 -28.95
CA GLY A 788 -47.12 17.09 -28.93
C GLY A 788 -46.38 16.69 -27.64
N ASN A 789 -45.90 15.45 -27.65
CA ASN A 789 -45.26 14.79 -26.50
C ASN A 789 -43.73 15.00 -26.48
N GLN A 790 -43.28 16.26 -26.44
CA GLN A 790 -41.86 16.59 -26.39
C GLN A 790 -41.60 17.75 -25.42
N TRP A 791 -40.60 17.58 -24.54
CA TRP A 791 -40.14 18.67 -23.69
C TRP A 791 -39.52 19.78 -24.52
N VAL A 792 -39.90 21.01 -24.22
CA VAL A 792 -39.32 22.23 -24.79
C VAL A 792 -38.96 23.16 -23.64
N PHE A 793 -37.69 23.49 -23.49
CA PHE A 793 -37.25 24.55 -22.59
C PHE A 793 -37.44 25.91 -23.25
N VAL A 794 -38.05 26.82 -22.52
CA VAL A 794 -38.27 28.21 -22.92
C VAL A 794 -37.82 29.13 -21.80
N SER A 795 -37.41 30.34 -22.17
CA SER A 795 -37.04 31.39 -21.22
C SER A 795 -37.67 32.70 -21.68
N HIS A 796 -38.28 33.41 -20.73
CA HIS A 796 -39.03 34.64 -20.97
C HIS A 796 -38.54 35.75 -20.05
N ARG A 797 -38.34 36.93 -20.60
CA ARG A 797 -38.00 38.13 -19.84
C ARG A 797 -39.23 38.60 -19.06
N VAL A 798 -39.15 38.66 -17.73
CA VAL A 798 -40.32 38.91 -16.86
C VAL A 798 -40.90 40.31 -17.06
N ALA A 799 -40.03 41.30 -17.24
CA ALA A 799 -40.40 42.72 -17.41
C ALA A 799 -41.20 43.00 -18.69
N ASP A 800 -41.23 42.07 -19.66
CA ASP A 800 -42.04 42.21 -20.88
C ASP A 800 -43.54 41.98 -20.62
N TYR A 801 -43.89 41.38 -19.48
CA TYR A 801 -45.26 40.97 -19.16
C TYR A 801 -45.86 41.68 -17.95
N ILE A 802 -45.05 41.95 -16.92
CA ILE A 802 -45.50 42.50 -15.63
C ILE A 802 -44.47 43.50 -15.06
N SER A 803 -44.88 44.28 -14.06
CA SER A 803 -43.92 45.12 -13.30
C SER A 803 -43.13 44.25 -12.31
N LEU A 804 -41.89 44.64 -12.02
CA LEU A 804 -41.07 43.94 -11.04
C LEU A 804 -41.42 44.39 -9.61
N THR A 805 -42.11 43.54 -8.85
CA THR A 805 -42.59 43.84 -7.49
C THR A 805 -42.09 42.81 -6.47
N ASP A 806 -42.39 43.03 -5.19
CA ASP A 806 -42.10 42.11 -4.10
C ASP A 806 -43.13 40.94 -3.97
N ASN A 807 -44.10 40.87 -4.88
CA ASN A 807 -45.24 39.95 -4.83
C ASN A 807 -45.46 39.18 -6.14
N VAL A 808 -44.37 38.82 -6.84
CA VAL A 808 -44.45 38.15 -8.14
C VAL A 808 -44.76 36.66 -7.98
N VAL A 809 -45.68 36.13 -8.79
CA VAL A 809 -46.07 34.69 -8.78
C VAL A 809 -46.25 34.21 -10.21
N ALA A 810 -45.76 33.00 -10.51
CA ALA A 810 -46.02 32.30 -11.76
C ALA A 810 -47.10 31.23 -11.57
N ARG A 811 -47.93 31.01 -12.60
CA ARG A 811 -48.83 29.86 -12.64
C ARG A 811 -48.88 29.18 -14.00
N PHE A 812 -49.06 27.86 -13.96
CA PHE A 812 -49.20 26.98 -15.11
C PHE A 812 -50.58 26.32 -15.05
N SER A 813 -51.48 26.73 -15.94
CA SER A 813 -52.88 26.30 -15.96
C SER A 813 -53.13 25.35 -17.13
N ALA A 814 -53.47 24.10 -16.84
CA ALA A 814 -53.88 23.12 -17.85
C ALA A 814 -55.39 22.89 -17.80
N VAL A 815 -56.05 22.86 -18.96
CA VAL A 815 -57.49 22.64 -19.13
C VAL A 815 -57.72 21.61 -20.24
N ASP A 816 -58.55 20.62 -19.96
CA ASP A 816 -59.30 19.84 -20.95
C ASP A 816 -60.69 20.47 -21.10
N GLY A 817 -60.86 21.14 -22.24
CA GLY A 817 -61.97 22.05 -22.50
C GLY A 817 -62.89 21.48 -23.57
N GLY A 818 -64.19 21.75 -23.47
CA GLY A 818 -65.12 21.37 -24.53
C GLY A 818 -65.53 19.90 -24.46
N SER A 819 -65.06 19.07 -25.39
CA SER A 819 -65.29 17.61 -25.35
C SER A 819 -64.18 16.92 -24.58
N ASP A 820 -64.56 16.03 -23.67
CA ASP A 820 -63.69 15.12 -22.93
C ASP A 820 -62.78 14.34 -23.90
N THR A 821 -61.52 14.77 -24.01
CA THR A 821 -60.48 14.20 -24.87
C THR A 821 -59.16 14.11 -24.13
N ARG A 822 -58.23 13.31 -24.67
CA ARG A 822 -56.96 13.04 -23.98
C ARG A 822 -56.05 14.27 -23.91
N VAL A 823 -55.86 14.81 -22.70
CA VAL A 823 -54.98 15.97 -22.42
C VAL A 823 -53.93 15.62 -21.39
N GLU A 824 -52.67 15.88 -21.73
CA GLU A 824 -51.52 15.68 -20.85
C GLU A 824 -50.52 16.83 -20.98
N GLY A 825 -49.84 17.17 -19.89
CA GLY A 825 -48.80 18.17 -19.90
C GLY A 825 -47.84 18.01 -18.74
N GLY A 826 -46.67 18.62 -18.88
CA GLY A 826 -45.60 18.58 -17.89
C GLY A 826 -44.91 19.93 -17.75
N ILE A 827 -44.49 20.25 -16.54
CA ILE A 827 -43.60 21.37 -16.21
C ILE A 827 -42.42 20.81 -15.41
N ASP A 828 -41.22 21.20 -15.81
CA ASP A 828 -39.95 20.77 -15.23
C ASP A 828 -38.87 21.86 -15.33
N ALA A 829 -37.73 21.68 -14.65
CA ALA A 829 -36.55 22.56 -14.68
C ALA A 829 -36.90 24.06 -14.58
N PHE A 830 -37.66 24.43 -13.55
CA PHE A 830 -38.06 25.82 -13.32
C PHE A 830 -36.88 26.63 -12.81
N ILE A 831 -36.57 27.73 -13.47
CA ILE A 831 -35.56 28.66 -13.02
C ILE A 831 -36.05 30.11 -13.11
N LEU A 832 -35.81 30.88 -12.06
CA LEU A 832 -36.02 32.31 -12.03
C LEU A 832 -34.72 32.95 -11.60
N ASP A 833 -34.05 33.61 -12.53
CA ASP A 833 -32.78 34.25 -12.30
C ASP A 833 -32.66 35.58 -13.01
N GLU A 834 -31.71 36.39 -12.55
CA GLU A 834 -31.19 37.53 -13.28
C GLU A 834 -29.74 37.21 -13.62
N VAL A 835 -29.41 37.30 -14.91
CA VAL A 835 -28.04 37.16 -15.38
C VAL A 835 -27.61 38.50 -15.95
N ASP A 836 -26.66 39.13 -15.28
CA ASP A 836 -25.96 40.29 -15.79
C ASP A 836 -24.81 39.83 -16.68
N CYS A 837 -24.89 40.19 -17.95
CA CYS A 837 -23.87 39.88 -18.94
C CYS A 837 -22.76 40.92 -19.04
N GLY A 838 -22.79 41.98 -18.20
CA GLY A 838 -21.92 43.12 -18.38
C GLY A 838 -22.23 43.88 -19.66
N GLY A 839 -23.53 43.92 -20.03
CA GLY A 839 -23.98 44.68 -21.18
C GLY A 839 -23.51 46.12 -21.02
N CYS A 840 -22.85 46.65 -22.05
CA CYS A 840 -22.41 48.03 -22.01
C CYS A 840 -23.64 48.93 -21.99
N ILE A 841 -24.03 49.44 -20.83
CA ILE A 841 -25.20 50.30 -20.67
C ILE A 841 -25.09 51.54 -21.60
N ALA A 842 -23.86 51.93 -21.96
CA ALA A 842 -23.58 52.99 -22.91
C ALA A 842 -23.85 52.61 -24.39
N ASP A 843 -23.89 51.32 -24.74
CA ASP A 843 -24.39 50.76 -26.01
C ASP A 843 -25.90 50.52 -25.88
N PHE A 844 -26.62 51.62 -25.72
CA PHE A 844 -28.06 51.62 -25.45
C PHE A 844 -28.88 51.03 -26.59
N ASN A 845 -28.38 51.10 -27.84
CA ASN A 845 -29.09 50.56 -28.99
C ASN A 845 -28.73 49.09 -29.28
N GLY A 846 -27.74 48.53 -28.56
CA GLY A 846 -27.29 47.15 -28.66
C GLY A 846 -26.66 46.82 -30.01
N ASP A 847 -26.06 47.81 -30.68
CA ASP A 847 -25.40 47.62 -31.99
C ASP A 847 -23.91 47.26 -31.88
N GLY A 848 -23.37 47.25 -30.66
CA GLY A 848 -22.00 46.87 -30.33
C GLY A 848 -21.02 48.05 -30.31
N ASP A 849 -21.44 49.26 -30.67
CA ASP A 849 -20.59 50.45 -30.72
C ASP A 849 -21.16 51.58 -29.85
N VAL A 850 -20.48 51.96 -28.76
CA VAL A 850 -20.86 53.15 -27.97
C VAL A 850 -20.64 54.43 -28.77
N ASN A 851 -21.72 55.00 -29.29
CA ASN A 851 -21.67 56.16 -30.14
C ASN A 851 -22.87 57.10 -29.90
N THR A 852 -23.03 58.10 -30.77
CA THR A 852 -24.13 59.07 -30.61
C THR A 852 -25.51 58.47 -30.86
N GLN A 853 -25.58 57.32 -31.53
CA GLN A 853 -26.83 56.61 -31.80
C GLN A 853 -27.43 56.03 -30.52
N ASP A 854 -26.59 55.65 -29.56
CA ASP A 854 -27.00 55.21 -28.21
C ASP A 854 -27.61 56.35 -27.41
N VAL A 855 -26.97 57.51 -27.44
CA VAL A 855 -27.50 58.72 -26.80
C VAL A 855 -28.87 59.08 -27.39
N LEU A 856 -29.03 58.94 -28.72
CA LEU A 856 -30.31 59.19 -29.38
C LEU A 856 -31.37 58.16 -28.99
N SER A 857 -31.01 56.88 -28.92
CA SER A 857 -31.90 55.80 -28.50
C SER A 857 -32.31 55.95 -27.03
N PHE A 858 -31.37 56.25 -26.14
CA PHE A 858 -31.61 56.55 -24.73
C PHE A 858 -32.53 57.75 -24.55
N LEU A 859 -32.27 58.88 -25.23
CA LEU A 859 -33.12 60.06 -25.11
C LEU A 859 -34.53 59.84 -25.66
N ASN A 860 -34.71 58.93 -26.62
CA ASN A 860 -36.03 58.53 -27.10
C ASN A 860 -36.78 57.70 -26.05
N ALA A 861 -36.12 56.72 -25.43
CA ALA A 861 -36.67 55.91 -24.34
C ALA A 861 -37.00 56.77 -23.11
N TRP A 862 -36.09 57.67 -22.72
CA TRP A 862 -36.28 58.63 -21.62
C TRP A 862 -37.48 59.56 -21.85
N ASN A 863 -37.62 60.12 -23.05
CA ASN A 863 -38.79 60.95 -23.39
C ASN A 863 -40.11 60.16 -23.41
N ALA A 864 -40.04 58.85 -23.65
CA ALA A 864 -41.20 57.96 -23.58
C ALA A 864 -41.54 57.53 -22.14
N GLY A 865 -40.65 57.79 -21.17
CA GLY A 865 -40.77 57.26 -19.80
C GLY A 865 -40.61 55.75 -19.76
N ASP A 866 -39.85 55.18 -20.70
CA ASP A 866 -39.59 53.75 -20.81
C ASP A 866 -38.68 53.29 -19.66
N GLY A 867 -39.01 52.17 -19.02
CA GLY A 867 -38.24 51.61 -17.90
C GLY A 867 -36.78 51.28 -18.26
N SER A 868 -36.48 51.04 -19.54
CA SER A 868 -35.10 50.87 -20.02
C SER A 868 -34.23 52.13 -19.84
N ALA A 869 -34.84 53.31 -19.66
CA ALA A 869 -34.15 54.56 -19.42
C ALA A 869 -33.99 54.91 -17.93
N ASP A 870 -34.34 54.02 -17.01
CA ASP A 870 -34.06 54.12 -15.57
C ASP A 870 -32.64 53.59 -15.27
N ILE A 871 -31.64 54.40 -15.62
CA ILE A 871 -30.23 53.99 -15.60
C ILE A 871 -29.67 53.94 -14.17
N ASN A 872 -30.27 54.67 -13.23
CA ASN A 872 -29.84 54.63 -11.83
C ASN A 872 -30.63 53.63 -10.98
N GLY A 873 -31.64 52.97 -11.55
CA GLY A 873 -32.45 51.93 -10.91
C GLY A 873 -33.30 52.43 -9.74
N ASP A 874 -33.67 53.72 -9.73
CA ASP A 874 -34.43 54.32 -8.62
C ASP A 874 -35.96 54.19 -8.78
N GLY A 875 -36.42 53.55 -9.85
CA GLY A 875 -37.81 53.32 -10.18
C GLY A 875 -38.49 54.54 -10.81
N SER A 876 -37.75 55.60 -11.14
CA SER A 876 -38.29 56.85 -11.70
C SER A 876 -37.43 57.40 -12.83
N VAL A 877 -37.85 57.23 -14.09
CA VAL A 877 -37.21 57.84 -15.26
C VAL A 877 -37.25 59.38 -15.18
N ASN A 878 -36.12 59.99 -14.82
CA ASN A 878 -35.98 61.42 -14.58
C ASN A 878 -34.60 61.95 -15.03
N THR A 879 -34.29 63.20 -14.72
CA THR A 879 -33.02 63.81 -15.17
C THR A 879 -31.77 63.18 -14.54
N GLN A 880 -31.91 62.43 -13.44
CA GLN A 880 -30.81 61.71 -12.82
C GLN A 880 -30.32 60.55 -13.69
N ASP A 881 -31.23 59.90 -14.43
CA ASP A 881 -30.89 58.85 -15.39
C ASP A 881 -30.10 59.37 -16.57
N VAL A 882 -30.43 60.57 -17.03
CA VAL A 882 -29.66 61.24 -18.10
C VAL A 882 -28.22 61.49 -17.65
N LEU A 883 -28.02 61.87 -16.39
CA LEU A 883 -26.68 62.08 -15.84
C LEU A 883 -25.94 60.74 -15.66
N ALA A 884 -26.63 59.71 -15.18
CA ALA A 884 -26.07 58.37 -15.03
C ALA A 884 -25.64 57.80 -16.39
N PHE A 885 -26.51 57.88 -17.40
CA PHE A 885 -26.24 57.45 -18.77
C PHE A 885 -25.05 58.19 -19.39
N LEU A 886 -25.02 59.53 -19.29
CA LEU A 886 -23.93 60.31 -19.88
C LEU A 886 -22.58 60.10 -19.17
N ASN A 887 -22.57 59.70 -17.90
CA ASN A 887 -21.34 59.30 -17.22
C ASN A 887 -20.82 57.98 -17.81
N LEU A 888 -21.70 56.97 -17.92
CA LEU A 888 -21.37 55.67 -18.52
C LEU A 888 -20.94 55.83 -19.99
N TRP A 889 -21.62 56.66 -20.77
CA TRP A 889 -21.26 56.96 -22.16
C TRP A 889 -19.91 57.64 -22.34
N ASN A 890 -19.51 58.50 -21.40
CA ASN A 890 -18.17 59.13 -21.43
C ASN A 890 -17.06 58.19 -20.96
N GLU A 891 -17.39 57.21 -20.12
CA GLU A 891 -16.46 56.17 -19.66
C GLU A 891 -16.27 55.08 -20.72
N GLY A 892 -17.32 54.77 -21.49
CA GLY A 892 -17.35 53.69 -22.48
C GLY A 892 -17.81 52.35 -21.89
N CYS A 893 -17.65 51.28 -22.67
CA CYS A 893 -17.52 49.91 -22.17
C CYS A 893 -16.02 49.64 -21.93
#